data_AF-A0AA41PYU9-F1
#
_entry.id   AF-A0AA41PYU9-F1
#
_cell.length_a   1.000
_cell.length_b   1.000
_cell.length_c   1.000
_cell.angle_alpha   90.00
_cell.angle_beta   90.00
_cell.angle_gamma   90.00
#
_symmetry.space_group_name_H-M   'P 1'
#
loop_
_entity.id
_entity.type
_entity.pdbx_description
1 polymer ?
#
loop_
_entity_poly.entity_id
_entity_poly.type
_entity_poly.pdbx_seq_one_letter_code
_entity_poly.pdbx_strand_id
1 'polypeptide(L)'
;MSNRLAGSTSPYLLQHADNPVDWWPWGEEAFAEARRRDVPILLSVGYAACHWCHVMAHESFEDETVAAYLNEHFVPVKVDREERPDVDAVYMEATTGMTGQGGWPMTVFATPDGAPFYCGTYYPPTSRHGLPGFRELLQAVADAWQERRDDVIASGAKVVEQLSVPRGGLVGGQPPGAEELDAAVRALRNDYDETRGGFGGAPKFPPSLLLEFLLRQHARTADRGTLDLVEHTCAAMARGGMYDQLGGGFARYSVDAAWVVPHFEKMLYDNALLIRVYTHLWRTTGSSFARRVALQSADFLMRELRTPEGGFASALDADSPDESGHSAEGAFYAWTPAQLIEVLGAEDGEWAAEVFAVTEAGTFEHGMSVLQLLADPDDPARFDAVREQLFRARAERTPPARDDKVVAAWNGLAIAALAEAGALFDRPDLVEAAIAAGDLLISVHLGAGGAQDDDSRGDRLVRTSRDGHAGPNAGVLEDYADVAEGFLALYAVTSDDAWLTFAGLLLDVVLGHFTAENGEFFDTADDAEELFRRPQDPADNVTPSGWTAAAGALLTYAAYTGSAEHRDAAGVALGVVRTLGPQAPRAIGWGLAVAEAWLDGPREIAVVGPYDDPATRALRRVALMATAPGAVVAVGEATETGLPVESAAKEAAEAAEAAEAGPAGPVALLRDRPLQGGRPAAYVCRHFVCRAPTGDPAQLAAQIGARDPE
;
A
#
# COMPACT_ATOMS: atom_id res chain seq x y z
N MET A 1 31.34 23.19 2.14
CA MET A 1 31.01 22.14 3.10
C MET A 1 30.72 20.88 2.29
N SER A 2 31.14 19.70 2.75
CA SER A 2 30.84 18.45 2.03
C SER A 2 29.36 18.15 2.23
N ASN A 3 28.58 18.16 1.15
CA ASN A 3 27.16 17.83 1.16
C ASN A 3 27.00 16.33 1.51
N ARG A 4 26.42 16.03 2.69
CA ARG A 4 26.28 14.64 3.20
C ARG A 4 25.16 13.88 2.51
N LEU A 5 24.16 14.57 1.95
CA LEU A 5 23.02 13.94 1.27
C LEU A 5 23.34 13.55 -0.18
N ALA A 6 24.39 14.12 -0.78
CA ALA A 6 24.78 13.86 -2.17
C ALA A 6 25.10 12.38 -2.49
N GLY A 7 25.39 11.56 -1.48
CA GLY A 7 25.62 10.12 -1.63
C GLY A 7 24.38 9.25 -1.38
N SER A 8 23.22 9.83 -1.10
CA SER A 8 21.99 9.10 -0.80
C SER A 8 21.35 8.52 -2.06
N THR A 9 20.68 7.37 -1.93
CA THR A 9 19.79 6.81 -2.95
C THR A 9 18.39 7.43 -2.93
N SER A 10 17.97 8.05 -1.82
CA SER A 10 16.64 8.64 -1.65
C SER A 10 16.49 9.90 -2.52
N PRO A 11 15.53 9.92 -3.46
CA PRO A 11 15.23 11.15 -4.20
C PRO A 11 14.84 12.31 -3.28
N TYR A 12 14.12 12.06 -2.19
CA TYR A 12 13.76 13.09 -1.20
C TYR A 12 14.99 13.72 -0.53
N LEU A 13 15.96 12.91 -0.08
CA LEU A 13 17.18 13.46 0.52
C LEU A 13 18.01 14.23 -0.51
N LEU A 14 18.08 13.74 -1.75
CA LEU A 14 18.79 14.43 -2.84
C LEU A 14 18.17 15.79 -3.19
N GLN A 15 16.84 15.96 -3.09
CA GLN A 15 16.17 17.25 -3.28
C GLN A 15 16.67 18.34 -2.31
N HIS A 16 17.19 17.95 -1.14
CA HIS A 16 17.66 18.87 -0.11
C HIS A 16 19.18 19.01 -0.04
N ALA A 17 19.90 18.36 -0.96
CA ALA A 17 21.34 18.27 -0.90
C ALA A 17 22.00 19.67 -1.07
N ASP A 18 21.40 20.53 -1.90
CA ASP A 18 21.92 21.87 -2.18
C ASP A 18 21.36 22.97 -1.26
N ASN A 19 20.54 22.61 -0.26
CA ASN A 19 20.02 23.57 0.71
C ASN A 19 21.15 24.16 1.58
N PRO A 20 21.02 25.42 2.05
CA PRO A 20 22.00 26.03 2.95
C PRO A 20 22.05 25.39 4.35
N VAL A 21 21.04 24.60 4.72
CA VAL A 21 21.03 23.80 5.96
C VAL A 21 22.00 22.62 5.80
N ASP A 22 22.86 22.40 6.81
CA ASP A 22 23.86 21.32 6.84
C ASP A 22 23.21 19.99 7.24
N TRP A 23 22.31 19.50 6.39
CA TRP A 23 21.52 18.30 6.67
C TRP A 23 22.39 17.05 6.87
N TRP A 24 22.02 16.30 7.90
CA TRP A 24 22.52 14.96 8.17
C TRP A 24 21.47 13.92 7.73
N PRO A 25 21.86 12.80 7.10
CA PRO A 25 20.98 11.65 7.05
C PRO A 25 20.77 11.10 8.47
N TRP A 26 19.67 10.38 8.69
CA TRP A 26 19.49 9.64 9.93
C TRP A 26 20.60 8.60 10.11
N GLY A 27 21.21 8.57 11.29
CA GLY A 27 22.20 7.57 11.67
C GLY A 27 23.07 8.03 12.84
N GLU A 28 23.78 7.08 13.45
CA GLU A 28 24.58 7.30 14.67
C GLU A 28 25.61 8.45 14.54
N GLU A 29 26.11 8.75 13.33
CA GLU A 29 27.00 9.90 13.12
C GLU A 29 26.34 11.24 13.49
N ALA A 30 25.06 11.42 13.15
CA ALA A 30 24.31 12.64 13.47
C ALA A 30 24.07 12.75 14.98
N PHE A 31 23.71 11.65 15.63
CA PHE A 31 23.52 11.58 17.08
C PHE A 31 24.83 11.80 17.85
N ALA A 32 25.92 11.21 17.39
CA ALA A 32 27.25 11.42 17.95
C ALA A 32 27.70 12.87 17.82
N GLU A 33 27.39 13.53 16.70
CA GLU A 33 27.65 14.95 16.51
C GLU A 33 26.81 15.82 17.45
N ALA A 34 25.53 15.50 17.64
CA ALA A 34 24.65 16.20 18.58
C ALA A 34 25.19 16.10 20.01
N ARG A 35 25.66 14.92 20.43
CA ARG A 35 26.32 14.70 21.72
C ARG A 35 27.64 15.48 21.82
N ARG A 36 28.46 15.48 20.76
CA ARG A 36 29.76 16.17 20.74
C ARG A 36 29.61 17.69 20.84
N ARG A 37 28.62 18.26 20.14
CA ARG A 37 28.31 19.70 20.17
C ARG A 37 27.45 20.11 21.35
N ASP A 38 26.84 19.15 22.03
CA ASP A 38 25.92 19.35 23.15
C ASP A 38 24.69 20.21 22.77
N VAL A 39 24.12 19.94 21.60
CA VAL A 39 22.97 20.65 21.03
C VAL A 39 21.84 19.67 20.67
N PRO A 40 20.56 20.12 20.65
CA PRO A 40 19.44 19.26 20.26
C PRO A 40 19.52 18.83 18.79
N ILE A 41 18.77 17.79 18.47
CA ILE A 41 18.50 17.35 17.11
C ILE A 41 17.23 18.05 16.62
N LEU A 42 17.26 18.60 15.41
CA LEU A 42 16.06 18.94 14.65
C LEU A 42 15.84 17.86 13.61
N LEU A 43 14.79 17.07 13.77
CA LEU A 43 14.39 16.04 12.83
C LEU A 43 13.31 16.59 11.89
N SER A 44 13.56 16.53 10.58
CA SER A 44 12.59 16.84 9.53
C SER A 44 12.29 15.58 8.72
N VAL A 45 11.05 15.09 8.81
CA VAL A 45 10.60 13.88 8.11
C VAL A 45 9.60 14.24 7.00
N GLY A 46 9.80 13.69 5.81
CA GLY A 46 8.95 13.89 4.64
C GLY A 46 9.21 12.84 3.55
N TYR A 47 8.75 13.09 2.33
CA TYR A 47 8.94 12.23 1.15
C TYR A 47 8.87 13.08 -0.12
N ALA A 48 9.32 12.53 -1.25
CA ALA A 48 9.64 13.30 -2.46
C ALA A 48 8.43 13.99 -3.11
N ALA A 49 7.26 13.37 -3.09
CA ALA A 49 6.03 13.86 -3.72
C ALA A 49 5.18 14.80 -2.83
N CYS A 50 5.68 15.14 -1.64
CA CYS A 50 4.94 15.90 -0.62
C CYS A 50 4.96 17.41 -0.88
N HIS A 51 3.85 17.98 -1.35
CA HIS A 51 3.72 19.43 -1.59
C HIS A 51 4.13 20.29 -0.38
N TRP A 52 3.55 20.04 0.80
CA TRP A 52 3.87 20.83 2.01
C TRP A 52 5.33 20.70 2.45
N CYS A 53 6.00 19.61 2.08
CA CYS A 53 7.42 19.43 2.34
C CYS A 53 8.27 20.36 1.44
N HIS A 54 7.88 20.55 0.18
CA HIS A 54 8.48 21.54 -0.72
C HIS A 54 8.20 22.97 -0.28
N VAL A 55 6.96 23.28 0.12
CA VAL A 55 6.59 24.60 0.65
C VAL A 55 7.45 24.96 1.85
N MET A 56 7.60 24.06 2.82
CA MET A 56 8.45 24.31 3.99
C MET A 56 9.93 24.48 3.60
N ALA A 57 10.40 23.72 2.61
CA ALA A 57 11.77 23.82 2.13
C ALA A 57 12.06 25.19 1.50
N HIS A 58 11.23 25.62 0.55
CA HIS A 58 11.36 26.91 -0.12
C HIS A 58 11.17 28.09 0.82
N GLU A 59 10.15 28.05 1.68
CA GLU A 59 9.85 29.18 2.57
C GLU A 59 10.84 29.29 3.74
N SER A 60 11.43 28.18 4.22
CA SER A 60 12.22 28.17 5.46
C SER A 60 13.63 27.60 5.33
N PHE A 61 13.80 26.42 4.72
CA PHE A 61 15.11 25.75 4.68
C PHE A 61 16.09 26.34 3.64
N GLU A 62 15.58 27.07 2.66
CA GLU A 62 16.39 27.78 1.65
C GLU A 62 16.80 29.20 2.08
N ASP A 63 16.22 29.75 3.14
CA ASP A 63 16.63 31.04 3.70
C ASP A 63 17.99 30.90 4.41
N GLU A 64 19.02 31.56 3.89
CA GLU A 64 20.38 31.49 4.43
C GLU A 64 20.49 31.91 5.90
N THR A 65 19.63 32.83 6.35
CA THR A 65 19.66 33.33 7.73
C THR A 65 19.05 32.32 8.70
N VAL A 66 17.94 31.70 8.31
CA VAL A 66 17.32 30.60 9.06
C VAL A 66 18.26 29.41 9.10
N ALA A 67 18.85 29.05 7.96
CA ALA A 67 19.78 27.93 7.85
C ALA A 67 21.04 28.13 8.69
N ALA A 68 21.65 29.32 8.68
CA ALA A 68 22.81 29.62 9.52
C ALA A 68 22.50 29.45 11.01
N TYR A 69 21.35 29.95 11.46
CA TYR A 69 20.91 29.80 12.85
C TYR A 69 20.65 28.33 13.21
N LEU A 70 19.97 27.59 12.33
CA LEU A 70 19.70 26.17 12.51
C LEU A 70 21.00 25.37 12.62
N ASN A 71 21.94 25.60 11.71
CA ASN A 71 23.23 24.91 11.67
C ASN A 71 24.08 25.20 12.92
N GLU A 72 24.00 26.40 13.50
CA GLU A 72 24.75 26.78 14.70
C GLU A 72 24.18 26.11 15.96
N HIS A 73 22.86 26.04 16.09
CA HIS A 73 22.19 25.67 17.35
C HIS A 73 21.64 24.25 17.40
N PHE A 74 21.64 23.53 16.28
CA PHE A 74 21.09 22.18 16.18
C PHE A 74 21.97 21.28 15.32
N VAL A 75 21.74 19.96 15.43
CA VAL A 75 22.07 19.01 14.37
C VAL A 75 20.81 18.75 13.55
N PRO A 76 20.67 19.34 12.35
CA PRO A 76 19.51 19.14 11.50
C PRO A 76 19.62 17.79 10.77
N VAL A 77 18.64 16.92 11.00
CA VAL A 77 18.54 15.56 10.42
C VAL A 77 17.35 15.51 9.47
N LYS A 78 17.58 14.98 8.26
CA LYS A 78 16.57 14.83 7.22
C LYS A 78 16.26 13.35 7.02
N VAL A 79 14.98 12.99 6.97
CA VAL A 79 14.51 11.61 6.86
C VAL A 79 13.45 11.47 5.78
N ASP A 80 13.68 10.52 4.88
CA ASP A 80 12.66 10.03 3.96
C ASP A 80 11.83 8.95 4.66
N ARG A 81 10.54 9.23 4.91
CA ARG A 81 9.63 8.27 5.56
C ARG A 81 9.43 7.01 4.75
N GLU A 82 9.61 7.07 3.42
CA GLU A 82 9.44 5.91 2.56
C GLU A 82 10.62 4.95 2.68
N GLU A 83 11.79 5.46 3.06
CA GLU A 83 12.98 4.64 3.34
C GLU A 83 13.08 4.23 4.81
N ARG A 84 12.59 5.07 5.74
CA ARG A 84 12.64 4.87 7.20
C ARG A 84 11.25 5.00 7.84
N PRO A 85 10.30 4.11 7.52
CA PRO A 85 8.96 4.13 8.10
C PRO A 85 8.98 3.83 9.61
N ASP A 86 10.01 3.14 10.08
CA ASP A 86 10.29 2.87 11.49
C ASP A 86 10.51 4.16 12.29
N VAL A 87 11.36 5.05 11.77
CA VAL A 87 11.62 6.37 12.35
C VAL A 87 10.36 7.23 12.27
N ASP A 88 9.71 7.27 11.11
CA ASP A 88 8.47 8.01 10.91
C ASP A 88 7.39 7.62 11.91
N ALA A 89 7.11 6.32 12.08
CA ALA A 89 6.07 5.82 12.97
C ALA A 89 6.29 6.25 14.43
N VAL A 90 7.51 6.05 14.94
CA VAL A 90 7.85 6.33 16.34
C VAL A 90 7.75 7.83 16.66
N TYR A 91 8.18 8.70 15.74
CA TYR A 91 8.09 10.15 15.94
C TYR A 91 6.70 10.73 15.59
N MET A 92 5.94 10.09 14.70
CA MET A 92 4.56 10.45 14.41
C MET A 92 3.65 10.14 15.60
N GLU A 93 3.89 9.03 16.31
CA GLU A 93 3.20 8.71 17.57
C GLU A 93 3.46 9.79 18.63
N ALA A 94 4.73 10.22 18.78
CA ALA A 94 5.08 11.34 19.66
C ALA A 94 4.39 12.65 19.24
N THR A 95 4.42 12.97 17.94
CA THR A 95 3.80 14.19 17.40
C THR A 95 2.30 14.22 17.65
N THR A 96 1.61 13.11 17.38
CA THR A 96 0.18 12.98 17.62
C THR A 96 -0.14 13.02 19.12
N GLY A 97 0.65 12.35 19.95
CA GLY A 97 0.48 12.36 21.41
C GLY A 97 0.67 13.75 22.03
N MET A 98 1.57 14.56 21.49
CA MET A 98 1.87 15.90 22.01
C MET A 98 0.97 17.00 21.44
N THR A 99 0.56 16.90 20.18
CA THR A 99 -0.15 17.98 19.48
C THR A 99 -1.64 17.66 19.22
N GLY A 100 -2.04 16.39 19.38
CA GLY A 100 -3.38 15.90 19.05
C GLY A 100 -3.62 15.62 17.57
N GLN A 101 -2.64 15.88 16.70
CA GLN A 101 -2.71 15.68 15.26
C GLN A 101 -1.34 15.27 14.71
N GLY A 102 -1.32 14.70 13.51
CA GLY A 102 -0.10 14.30 12.81
C GLY A 102 -0.11 14.80 11.36
N GLY A 103 1.01 14.61 10.65
CA GLY A 103 1.11 14.94 9.25
C GLY A 103 2.53 15.27 8.82
N TRP A 104 2.73 15.39 7.51
CA TRP A 104 4.01 15.75 6.90
C TRP A 104 3.93 17.14 6.25
N PRO A 105 5.01 17.94 6.24
CA PRO A 105 6.31 17.64 6.84
C PRO A 105 6.22 17.57 8.37
N MET A 106 6.95 16.63 8.98
CA MET A 106 7.00 16.47 10.42
C MET A 106 8.28 17.12 10.95
N THR A 107 8.14 17.99 11.96
CA THR A 107 9.24 18.73 12.60
C THR A 107 9.32 18.34 14.07
N VAL A 108 10.40 17.68 14.47
CA VAL A 108 10.61 17.22 15.84
C VAL A 108 11.92 17.76 16.39
N PHE A 109 11.88 18.26 17.62
CA PHE A 109 13.08 18.56 18.39
C PHE A 109 13.29 17.46 19.43
N ALA A 110 14.46 16.84 19.35
CA ALA A 110 14.83 15.72 20.19
C ALA A 110 16.14 16.01 20.94
N THR A 111 16.32 15.36 22.09
CA THR A 111 17.59 15.38 22.81
C THR A 111 18.70 14.72 21.96
N PRO A 112 19.99 14.90 22.29
CA PRO A 112 21.09 14.17 21.65
C PRO A 112 20.99 12.64 21.73
N ASP A 113 20.11 12.12 22.58
CA ASP A 113 19.81 10.68 22.73
C ASP A 113 18.52 10.27 21.99
N GLY A 114 17.90 11.19 21.23
CA GLY A 114 16.72 10.91 20.41
C GLY A 114 15.36 11.00 21.12
N ALA A 115 15.31 11.44 22.38
CA ALA A 115 14.03 11.60 23.07
C ALA A 115 13.29 12.86 22.57
N PRO A 116 12.08 12.76 21.98
CA PRO A 116 11.34 13.93 21.49
C PRO A 116 10.84 14.78 22.66
N PHE A 117 11.05 16.09 22.61
CA PHE A 117 10.57 17.02 23.65
C PHE A 117 9.72 18.16 23.10
N TYR A 118 9.68 18.35 21.77
CA TYR A 118 8.75 19.26 21.09
C TYR A 118 8.48 18.75 19.68
N CYS A 119 7.22 18.77 19.24
CA CYS A 119 6.81 18.26 17.94
C CYS A 119 5.81 19.20 17.26
N GLY A 120 5.80 19.17 15.93
CA GLY A 120 4.80 19.81 15.09
C GLY A 120 4.91 19.34 13.65
N THR A 121 4.12 19.95 12.77
CA THR A 121 4.14 19.65 11.34
C THR A 121 4.86 20.78 10.59
N TYR A 122 4.10 21.57 9.84
CA TYR A 122 4.57 22.73 9.10
C TYR A 122 4.63 23.97 10.00
N TYR A 123 5.69 24.77 9.83
CA TYR A 123 5.85 26.08 10.44
C TYR A 123 6.14 27.16 9.39
N PRO A 124 5.42 28.29 9.39
CA PRO A 124 5.60 29.35 8.41
C PRO A 124 6.88 30.16 8.64
N PRO A 125 7.40 30.86 7.63
CA PRO A 125 8.60 31.70 7.79
C PRO A 125 8.37 32.87 8.77
N THR A 126 7.13 33.36 8.83
CA THR A 126 6.68 34.41 9.73
C THR A 126 5.42 34.00 10.46
N SER A 127 5.24 34.46 11.69
CA SER A 127 4.06 34.16 12.51
C SER A 127 2.75 34.50 11.79
N ARG A 128 1.94 33.47 11.52
CA ARG A 128 0.63 33.58 10.86
C ARG A 128 -0.32 32.50 11.36
N HIS A 129 -1.62 32.79 11.36
CA HIS A 129 -2.69 31.84 11.75
C HIS A 129 -2.50 31.18 13.14
N GLY A 130 -1.87 31.89 14.08
CA GLY A 130 -1.61 31.37 15.43
C GLY A 130 -0.40 30.43 15.53
N LEU A 131 0.31 30.17 14.44
CA LEU A 131 1.58 29.44 14.43
C LEU A 131 2.74 30.43 14.59
N PRO A 132 3.77 30.08 15.39
CA PRO A 132 5.00 30.86 15.46
C PRO A 132 5.75 30.79 14.13
N GLY A 133 6.47 31.85 13.79
CA GLY A 133 7.43 31.82 12.71
C GLY A 133 8.54 30.82 13.01
N PHE A 134 9.02 30.10 12.00
CA PHE A 134 9.97 29.00 12.20
C PHE A 134 11.25 29.47 12.92
N ARG A 135 11.76 30.67 12.60
CA ARG A 135 12.91 31.26 13.30
C ARG A 135 12.63 31.56 14.79
N GLU A 136 11.44 32.05 15.11
CA GLU A 136 11.04 32.33 16.50
C GLU A 136 10.96 31.03 17.30
N LEU A 137 10.47 29.95 16.67
CA LEU A 137 10.45 28.61 17.25
C LEU A 137 11.86 28.08 17.52
N LEU A 138 12.77 28.18 16.55
CA LEU A 138 14.17 27.76 16.71
C LEU A 138 14.85 28.48 17.87
N GLN A 139 14.60 29.79 18.02
CA GLN A 139 15.11 30.59 19.14
C GLN A 139 14.55 30.10 20.48
N ALA A 140 13.24 29.94 20.58
CA ALA A 140 12.59 29.50 21.81
C ALA A 140 13.07 28.10 22.27
N VAL A 141 13.31 27.19 21.33
CA VAL A 141 13.84 25.85 21.64
C VAL A 141 15.31 25.91 22.07
N ALA A 142 16.15 26.68 21.37
CA ALA A 142 17.55 26.84 21.72
C ALA A 142 17.72 27.47 23.12
N ASP A 143 16.93 28.50 23.43
CA ASP A 143 16.91 29.15 24.75
C ASP A 143 16.46 28.16 25.83
N ALA A 144 15.41 27.36 25.56
CA ALA A 144 14.95 26.34 26.49
C ALA A 144 16.03 25.27 26.76
N TRP A 145 16.80 24.86 25.75
CA TRP A 145 17.90 23.92 25.91
C TRP A 145 19.04 24.49 26.74
N GLN A 146 19.38 25.77 26.56
CA GLN A 146 20.48 26.42 27.29
C GLN A 146 20.11 26.78 28.73
N GLU A 147 18.88 27.28 28.95
CA GLU A 147 18.47 27.85 30.24
C GLU A 147 17.67 26.87 31.12
N ARG A 148 16.96 25.91 30.51
CA ARG A 148 16.02 24.99 31.19
C ARG A 148 16.23 23.53 30.78
N ARG A 149 17.50 23.13 30.63
CA ARG A 149 17.88 21.80 30.12
C ARG A 149 17.24 20.64 30.88
N ASP A 150 17.26 20.70 32.21
CA ASP A 150 16.71 19.62 33.04
C ASP A 150 15.21 19.43 32.80
N ASP A 151 14.47 20.53 32.58
CA ASP A 151 13.04 20.49 32.26
C ASP A 151 12.81 19.86 30.87
N VAL A 152 13.66 20.19 29.89
CA VAL A 152 13.59 19.62 28.53
C VAL A 152 13.85 18.11 28.55
N ILE A 153 14.89 17.66 29.25
CA ILE A 153 15.22 16.24 29.38
C ILE A 153 14.10 15.49 30.11
N ALA A 154 13.58 16.06 31.21
CA ALA A 154 12.48 15.46 31.95
C ALA A 154 11.19 15.38 31.10
N SER A 155 10.92 16.40 30.29
CA SER A 155 9.79 16.39 29.34
C SER A 155 9.94 15.28 28.30
N GLY A 156 11.13 15.15 27.69
CA GLY A 156 11.40 14.09 26.71
C GLY A 156 11.29 12.69 27.31
N ALA A 157 11.87 12.48 28.50
CA ALA A 157 11.77 11.21 29.22
C ALA A 157 10.31 10.85 29.54
N LYS A 158 9.48 11.83 29.90
CA LYS A 158 8.05 11.61 30.16
C LYS A 158 7.27 11.22 28.91
N VAL A 159 7.58 11.84 27.76
CA VAL A 159 6.97 11.46 26.48
C VAL A 159 7.35 10.01 26.14
N VAL A 160 8.63 9.66 26.21
CA VAL A 160 9.11 8.30 25.97
C VAL A 160 8.46 7.30 26.93
N GLU A 161 8.36 7.61 28.22
CA GLU A 161 7.69 6.75 29.22
C GLU A 161 6.23 6.51 28.85
N GLN A 162 5.49 7.56 28.49
CA GLN A 162 4.07 7.47 28.11
C GLN A 162 3.85 6.65 26.84
N LEU A 163 4.73 6.80 25.85
CA LEU A 163 4.66 6.05 24.60
C LEU A 163 5.13 4.60 24.78
N SER A 164 6.08 4.34 25.68
CA SER A 164 6.63 3.00 25.91
C SER A 164 5.69 2.08 26.70
N VAL A 165 4.57 2.60 27.23
CA VAL A 165 3.56 1.75 27.87
C VAL A 165 2.96 0.84 26.80
N PRO A 166 3.10 -0.50 26.93
CA PRO A 166 2.48 -1.43 25.99
C PRO A 166 0.98 -1.11 25.89
N ARG A 167 0.44 -1.07 24.68
CA ARG A 167 -1.00 -0.99 24.45
C ARG A 167 -1.63 -2.33 24.85
N GLY A 168 -1.68 -2.58 26.17
CA GLY A 168 -2.17 -3.84 26.72
C GLY A 168 -3.61 -4.11 26.29
N GLY A 169 -3.89 -5.35 25.91
CA GLY A 169 -5.25 -5.80 25.58
C GLY A 169 -5.64 -5.70 24.11
N LEU A 170 -4.72 -5.37 23.20
CA LEU A 170 -4.96 -5.46 21.76
C LEU A 170 -4.79 -6.89 21.21
N VAL A 171 -3.99 -7.74 21.85
CA VAL A 171 -3.63 -9.08 21.35
C VAL A 171 -3.66 -10.11 22.48
N GLY A 172 -3.98 -11.36 22.11
CA GLY A 172 -4.32 -12.46 23.03
C GLY A 172 -5.80 -12.86 23.00
N GLY A 173 -6.59 -12.24 22.11
CA GLY A 173 -7.99 -12.56 21.87
C GLY A 173 -8.17 -13.59 20.75
N GLN A 174 -9.28 -14.33 20.80
CA GLN A 174 -9.75 -15.09 19.64
C GLN A 174 -10.02 -14.14 18.47
N PRO A 175 -9.84 -14.60 17.20
CA PRO A 175 -10.29 -13.86 16.02
C PRO A 175 -11.73 -13.33 16.16
N PRO A 176 -12.09 -12.22 15.49
CA PRO A 176 -13.46 -11.71 15.49
C PRO A 176 -14.44 -12.72 14.91
N GLY A 177 -15.66 -12.75 15.45
CA GLY A 177 -16.78 -13.49 14.88
C GLY A 177 -17.64 -12.64 13.97
N ALA A 178 -18.74 -13.22 13.48
CA ALA A 178 -19.71 -12.52 12.64
C ALA A 178 -20.30 -11.27 13.32
N GLU A 179 -20.52 -11.31 14.64
CA GLU A 179 -21.10 -10.20 15.37
C GLU A 179 -20.21 -8.95 15.35
N GLU A 180 -18.90 -9.11 15.55
CA GLU A 180 -17.95 -8.00 15.50
C GLU A 180 -17.81 -7.43 14.08
N LEU A 181 -17.79 -8.28 13.05
CA LEU A 181 -17.75 -7.84 11.64
C LEU A 181 -19.03 -7.10 11.23
N ASP A 182 -20.19 -7.61 11.62
CA ASP A 182 -21.47 -6.96 11.34
C ASP A 182 -21.60 -5.64 12.13
N ALA A 183 -20.98 -5.53 13.31
CA ALA A 183 -20.89 -4.28 14.06
C ALA A 183 -20.01 -3.24 13.34
N ALA A 184 -18.89 -3.66 12.77
CA ALA A 184 -18.04 -2.79 11.94
C ALA A 184 -18.81 -2.23 10.74
N VAL A 185 -19.60 -3.06 10.02
CA VAL A 185 -20.46 -2.59 8.92
C VAL A 185 -21.49 -1.57 9.41
N ARG A 186 -22.14 -1.80 10.56
CA ARG A 186 -23.10 -0.83 11.13
C ARG A 186 -22.43 0.51 11.46
N ALA A 187 -21.23 0.48 12.03
CA ALA A 187 -20.46 1.69 12.32
C ALA A 187 -20.11 2.44 11.02
N LEU A 188 -19.66 1.72 9.98
CA LEU A 188 -19.35 2.32 8.68
C LEU A 188 -20.57 2.94 8.00
N ARG A 189 -21.75 2.28 8.06
CA ARG A 189 -23.01 2.85 7.54
C ARG A 189 -23.37 4.18 8.21
N ASN A 190 -23.11 4.31 9.51
CA ASN A 190 -23.41 5.54 10.24
C ASN A 190 -22.45 6.69 9.90
N ASP A 191 -21.21 6.38 9.47
CA ASP A 191 -20.19 7.36 9.07
C ASP A 191 -20.19 7.63 7.55
N TYR A 192 -21.09 7.00 6.80
CA TYR A 192 -21.12 7.07 5.34
C TYR A 192 -21.68 8.41 4.84
N ASP A 193 -20.99 9.01 3.87
CA ASP A 193 -21.48 10.21 3.16
C ASP A 193 -22.42 9.77 2.02
N GLU A 194 -23.72 9.67 2.32
CA GLU A 194 -24.74 9.29 1.34
C GLU A 194 -24.85 10.25 0.15
N THR A 195 -24.37 11.49 0.29
CA THR A 195 -24.47 12.50 -0.77
C THR A 195 -23.30 12.41 -1.74
N ARG A 196 -22.09 12.18 -1.23
CA ARG A 196 -20.85 12.28 -2.02
C ARG A 196 -20.09 10.96 -2.15
N GLY A 197 -20.56 9.91 -1.50
CA GLY A 197 -19.85 8.63 -1.42
C GLY A 197 -18.61 8.67 -0.53
N GLY A 198 -18.21 7.50 -0.06
CA GLY A 198 -17.10 7.33 0.88
C GLY A 198 -17.44 7.69 2.33
N PHE A 199 -16.39 7.90 3.13
CA PHE A 199 -16.50 7.99 4.60
C PHE A 199 -15.80 9.25 5.12
N GLY A 200 -16.37 9.88 6.14
CA GLY A 200 -15.82 11.10 6.75
C GLY A 200 -15.95 12.37 5.91
N GLY A 201 -15.30 13.45 6.39
CA GLY A 201 -15.29 14.78 5.77
C GLY A 201 -14.01 15.06 4.97
N ALA A 202 -13.76 16.34 4.70
CA ALA A 202 -12.54 16.82 4.04
C ALA A 202 -11.33 16.88 5.02
N PRO A 203 -10.10 16.53 4.59
CA PRO A 203 -9.75 15.89 3.32
C PRO A 203 -10.24 14.43 3.24
N LYS A 204 -10.53 13.94 2.03
CA LYS A 204 -11.01 12.57 1.78
C LYS A 204 -9.96 11.70 1.09
N PHE A 205 -9.64 10.56 1.70
CA PHE A 205 -8.74 9.54 1.16
C PHE A 205 -9.54 8.36 0.57
N PRO A 206 -9.05 7.71 -0.51
CA PRO A 206 -9.64 6.49 -1.05
C PRO A 206 -9.69 5.37 0.00
N PRO A 207 -10.87 4.85 0.35
CA PRO A 207 -11.00 3.86 1.41
C PRO A 207 -10.78 2.42 0.88
N SER A 208 -9.75 2.20 0.06
CA SER A 208 -9.56 0.95 -0.72
C SER A 208 -9.65 -0.32 0.13
N LEU A 209 -9.01 -0.32 1.29
CA LEU A 209 -9.01 -1.46 2.22
C LEU A 209 -10.41 -1.75 2.79
N LEU A 210 -11.18 -0.69 3.08
CA LEU A 210 -12.57 -0.83 3.55
C LEU A 210 -13.48 -1.33 2.43
N LEU A 211 -13.26 -0.87 1.20
CA LEU A 211 -14.04 -1.32 0.05
C LEU A 211 -13.82 -2.82 -0.19
N GLU A 212 -12.58 -3.31 -0.05
CA GLU A 212 -12.29 -4.74 -0.10
C GLU A 212 -13.01 -5.51 1.02
N PHE A 213 -12.97 -5.02 2.26
CA PHE A 213 -13.73 -5.61 3.37
C PHE A 213 -15.22 -5.70 3.04
N LEU A 214 -15.83 -4.62 2.56
CA LEU A 214 -17.26 -4.57 2.24
C LEU A 214 -17.62 -5.52 1.08
N LEU A 215 -16.74 -5.67 0.08
CA LEU A 215 -16.92 -6.67 -0.98
C LEU A 215 -16.91 -8.11 -0.43
N ARG A 216 -15.98 -8.44 0.48
CA ARG A 216 -15.91 -9.76 1.11
C ARG A 216 -17.11 -10.02 2.04
N GLN A 217 -17.53 -9.00 2.79
CA GLN A 217 -18.71 -9.07 3.63
C GLN A 217 -19.99 -9.30 2.80
N HIS A 218 -20.11 -8.62 1.65
CA HIS A 218 -21.18 -8.88 0.70
C HIS A 218 -21.13 -10.31 0.17
N ALA A 219 -19.95 -10.83 -0.20
CA ALA A 219 -19.82 -12.20 -0.69
C ALA A 219 -20.26 -13.26 0.35
N ARG A 220 -20.00 -13.03 1.65
CA ARG A 220 -20.44 -13.93 2.72
C ARG A 220 -21.94 -13.82 3.04
N THR A 221 -22.49 -12.61 3.03
CA THR A 221 -23.84 -12.34 3.56
C THR A 221 -24.92 -12.09 2.52
N ALA A 222 -24.53 -11.83 1.28
CA ALA A 222 -25.38 -11.34 0.20
C ALA A 222 -26.13 -10.03 0.54
N ASP A 223 -25.63 -9.22 1.48
CA ASP A 223 -26.21 -7.91 1.81
C ASP A 223 -25.98 -6.91 0.67
N ARG A 224 -27.03 -6.67 -0.14
CA ARG A 224 -26.96 -5.72 -1.27
C ARG A 224 -26.69 -4.30 -0.81
N GLY A 225 -27.18 -3.90 0.36
CA GLY A 225 -26.93 -2.56 0.88
C GLY A 225 -25.46 -2.32 1.19
N THR A 226 -24.65 -3.36 1.43
CA THR A 226 -23.19 -3.23 1.60
C THR A 226 -22.52 -2.98 0.26
N LEU A 227 -22.93 -3.73 -0.76
CA LEU A 227 -22.42 -3.55 -2.13
C LEU A 227 -22.76 -2.18 -2.70
N ASP A 228 -23.93 -1.62 -2.37
CA ASP A 228 -24.31 -0.27 -2.79
C ASP A 228 -23.35 0.81 -2.25
N LEU A 229 -22.78 0.65 -1.04
CA LEU A 229 -21.76 1.56 -0.51
C LEU A 229 -20.48 1.51 -1.35
N VAL A 230 -20.08 0.32 -1.76
CA VAL A 230 -18.89 0.11 -2.60
C VAL A 230 -19.09 0.71 -3.97
N GLU A 231 -20.18 0.37 -4.65
CA GLU A 231 -20.51 0.87 -5.98
C GLU A 231 -20.60 2.40 -6.00
N HIS A 232 -21.28 3.00 -5.01
CA HIS A 232 -21.41 4.46 -4.93
C HIS A 232 -20.07 5.14 -4.64
N THR A 233 -19.28 4.62 -3.69
CA THR A 233 -17.95 5.20 -3.38
C THR A 233 -17.01 5.12 -4.58
N CYS A 234 -16.91 3.95 -5.22
CA CYS A 234 -16.12 3.77 -6.43
C CYS A 234 -16.58 4.71 -7.55
N ALA A 235 -17.90 4.81 -7.79
CA ALA A 235 -18.42 5.73 -8.79
C ALA A 235 -18.08 7.19 -8.47
N ALA A 236 -18.22 7.64 -7.22
CA ALA A 236 -17.93 9.00 -6.82
C ALA A 236 -16.45 9.37 -7.02
N MET A 237 -15.53 8.50 -6.58
CA MET A 237 -14.09 8.71 -6.75
C MET A 237 -13.69 8.79 -8.24
N ALA A 238 -14.12 7.82 -9.05
CA ALA A 238 -13.74 7.75 -10.46
C ALA A 238 -14.44 8.78 -11.35
N ARG A 239 -15.56 9.37 -10.91
CA ARG A 239 -16.23 10.49 -11.61
C ARG A 239 -15.73 11.86 -11.15
N GLY A 240 -15.12 11.95 -9.98
CA GLY A 240 -14.50 13.17 -9.44
C GLY A 240 -13.21 13.55 -10.14
N GLY A 241 -12.60 14.64 -9.69
CA GLY A 241 -11.32 15.14 -10.21
C GLY A 241 -10.09 14.44 -9.63
N MET A 242 -10.26 13.59 -8.62
CA MET A 242 -9.17 12.75 -8.10
C MET A 242 -8.75 11.63 -9.07
N TYR A 243 -9.64 11.24 -9.99
CA TYR A 243 -9.33 10.29 -11.06
C TYR A 243 -8.95 11.08 -12.32
N ASP A 244 -7.80 10.74 -12.89
CA ASP A 244 -7.35 11.39 -14.11
C ASP A 244 -8.20 10.93 -15.31
N GLN A 245 -9.16 11.77 -15.69
CA GLN A 245 -10.13 11.49 -16.75
C GLN A 245 -9.49 11.32 -18.14
N LEU A 246 -8.24 11.76 -18.32
CA LEU A 246 -7.53 11.63 -19.59
C LEU A 246 -6.60 10.42 -19.61
N GLY A 247 -5.76 10.29 -18.57
CA GLY A 247 -4.65 9.34 -18.51
C GLY A 247 -4.86 8.12 -17.61
N GLY A 248 -5.94 8.09 -16.82
CA GLY A 248 -6.16 7.08 -15.80
C GLY A 248 -5.25 7.26 -14.57
N GLY A 249 -5.50 6.40 -13.58
CA GLY A 249 -4.88 6.49 -12.27
C GLY A 249 -5.49 7.57 -11.38
N PHE A 250 -5.29 7.40 -10.09
CA PHE A 250 -5.83 8.23 -9.03
C PHE A 250 -4.73 9.05 -8.37
N ALA A 251 -5.07 10.29 -8.05
CA ALA A 251 -4.35 11.08 -7.08
C ALA A 251 -4.61 10.55 -5.66
N ARG A 252 -3.69 10.81 -4.73
CA ARG A 252 -3.69 10.19 -3.39
C ARG A 252 -4.94 10.53 -2.59
N TYR A 253 -5.36 11.80 -2.57
CA TYR A 253 -6.53 12.23 -1.82
C TYR A 253 -7.14 13.52 -2.36
N SER A 254 -8.38 13.76 -1.98
CA SER A 254 -9.13 14.98 -2.29
C SER A 254 -9.09 15.95 -1.12
N VAL A 255 -8.77 17.22 -1.36
CA VAL A 255 -8.81 18.27 -0.33
C VAL A 255 -10.23 18.58 0.09
N ASP A 256 -11.20 18.36 -0.78
CA ASP A 256 -12.61 18.54 -0.49
C ASP A 256 -13.36 17.20 -0.34
N ALA A 257 -14.55 17.26 0.23
CA ALA A 257 -15.37 16.08 0.51
C ALA A 257 -16.13 15.51 -0.71
N ALA A 258 -16.13 16.23 -1.83
CA ALA A 258 -16.83 15.90 -3.08
C ALA A 258 -15.92 15.27 -4.14
N TRP A 259 -14.67 14.94 -3.79
CA TRP A 259 -13.71 14.28 -4.68
C TRP A 259 -13.27 15.13 -5.89
N VAL A 260 -13.36 16.47 -5.79
CA VAL A 260 -13.15 17.37 -6.93
C VAL A 260 -11.70 17.78 -7.07
N VAL A 261 -11.11 18.35 -6.01
CA VAL A 261 -9.76 18.91 -6.04
C VAL A 261 -8.83 17.93 -5.33
N PRO A 262 -7.90 17.28 -6.04
CA PRO A 262 -6.90 16.43 -5.42
C PRO A 262 -5.72 17.23 -4.88
N HIS A 263 -4.94 16.62 -3.99
CA HIS A 263 -3.49 16.83 -4.06
C HIS A 263 -2.95 15.92 -5.15
N PHE A 264 -2.24 16.48 -6.13
CA PHE A 264 -2.01 15.82 -7.43
C PHE A 264 -0.96 14.72 -7.41
N GLU A 265 -0.37 14.42 -6.24
CA GLU A 265 0.50 13.28 -6.02
C GLU A 265 -0.21 11.98 -6.42
N LYS A 266 0.48 11.11 -7.16
CA LYS A 266 -0.04 9.79 -7.54
C LYS A 266 0.90 8.71 -7.01
N MET A 267 0.41 7.94 -6.05
CA MET A 267 1.22 6.92 -5.37
C MET A 267 0.97 5.54 -5.98
N LEU A 268 2.02 4.70 -6.01
CA LEU A 268 1.93 3.32 -6.49
C LEU A 268 0.92 2.50 -5.67
N TYR A 269 1.01 2.58 -4.33
CA TYR A 269 0.16 1.76 -3.45
C TYR A 269 -1.33 2.10 -3.59
N ASP A 270 -1.70 3.39 -3.70
CA ASP A 270 -3.10 3.80 -3.85
C ASP A 270 -3.68 3.22 -5.15
N ASN A 271 -2.93 3.35 -6.23
CA ASN A 271 -3.33 2.85 -7.54
C ASN A 271 -3.37 1.32 -7.60
N ALA A 272 -2.40 0.63 -7.00
CA ALA A 272 -2.40 -0.84 -6.89
C ALA A 272 -3.64 -1.35 -6.14
N LEU A 273 -3.93 -0.79 -4.97
CA LEU A 273 -5.08 -1.16 -4.15
C LEU A 273 -6.40 -0.84 -4.87
N LEU A 274 -6.50 0.32 -5.53
CA LEU A 274 -7.70 0.69 -6.30
C LEU A 274 -7.89 -0.21 -7.52
N ILE A 275 -6.85 -0.51 -8.31
CA ILE A 275 -6.93 -1.47 -9.43
C ILE A 275 -7.55 -2.78 -8.95
N ARG A 276 -7.09 -3.28 -7.80
CA ARG A 276 -7.57 -4.53 -7.24
C ARG A 276 -9.03 -4.44 -6.76
N VAL A 277 -9.40 -3.38 -6.05
CA VAL A 277 -10.80 -3.13 -5.63
C VAL A 277 -11.74 -3.01 -6.83
N TYR A 278 -11.37 -2.29 -7.88
CA TYR A 278 -12.20 -2.18 -9.10
C TYR A 278 -12.26 -3.50 -9.87
N THR A 279 -11.17 -4.27 -9.87
CA THR A 279 -11.13 -5.63 -10.44
C THR A 279 -12.08 -6.56 -9.69
N HIS A 280 -12.09 -6.50 -8.35
CA HIS A 280 -13.00 -7.27 -7.51
C HIS A 280 -14.44 -6.80 -7.61
N LEU A 281 -14.68 -5.49 -7.69
CA LEU A 281 -16.02 -4.94 -7.93
C LEU A 281 -16.56 -5.43 -9.28
N TRP A 282 -15.72 -5.40 -10.33
CA TRP A 282 -16.07 -6.01 -11.60
C TRP A 282 -16.35 -7.50 -11.38
N ARG A 283 -15.42 -8.28 -10.79
CA ARG A 283 -15.59 -9.73 -10.52
C ARG A 283 -16.93 -10.05 -9.86
N THR A 284 -17.39 -9.23 -8.93
CA THR A 284 -18.68 -9.36 -8.23
C THR A 284 -19.88 -8.97 -9.08
N THR A 285 -19.80 -7.91 -9.89
CA THR A 285 -20.99 -7.26 -10.49
C THR A 285 -21.09 -7.36 -12.02
N GLY A 286 -19.98 -7.59 -12.72
CA GLY A 286 -19.87 -7.44 -14.17
C GLY A 286 -19.79 -5.99 -14.66
N SER A 287 -19.67 -5.01 -13.76
CA SER A 287 -19.70 -3.57 -14.10
C SER A 287 -18.64 -3.17 -15.14
N SER A 288 -19.08 -2.76 -16.33
CA SER A 288 -18.21 -2.24 -17.39
C SER A 288 -17.46 -0.97 -16.95
N PHE A 289 -18.09 -0.16 -16.09
CA PHE A 289 -17.46 1.00 -15.45
C PHE A 289 -16.27 0.57 -14.59
N ALA A 290 -16.45 -0.42 -13.72
CA ALA A 290 -15.37 -0.91 -12.86
C ALA A 290 -14.22 -1.52 -13.67
N ARG A 291 -14.55 -2.29 -14.72
CA ARG A 291 -13.55 -2.81 -15.68
C ARG A 291 -12.75 -1.70 -16.34
N ARG A 292 -13.41 -0.64 -16.82
CA ARG A 292 -12.75 0.50 -17.46
C ARG A 292 -11.75 1.16 -16.51
N VAL A 293 -12.19 1.46 -15.28
CA VAL A 293 -11.36 2.15 -14.29
C VAL A 293 -10.16 1.27 -13.86
N ALA A 294 -10.37 -0.03 -13.65
CA ALA A 294 -9.29 -0.96 -13.34
C ALA A 294 -8.23 -1.00 -14.45
N LEU A 295 -8.65 -1.17 -15.70
CA LEU A 295 -7.73 -1.26 -16.84
C LEU A 295 -7.00 0.05 -17.12
N GLN A 296 -7.69 1.19 -17.09
CA GLN A 296 -7.06 2.50 -17.29
C GLN A 296 -6.05 2.83 -16.18
N SER A 297 -6.33 2.43 -14.94
CA SER A 297 -5.39 2.61 -13.82
C SER A 297 -4.19 1.67 -13.93
N ALA A 298 -4.38 0.43 -14.39
CA ALA A 298 -3.28 -0.48 -14.70
C ALA A 298 -2.41 0.05 -15.86
N ASP A 299 -3.04 0.57 -16.92
CA ASP A 299 -2.33 1.19 -18.04
C ASP A 299 -1.57 2.46 -17.61
N PHE A 300 -2.06 3.20 -16.60
CA PHE A 300 -1.31 4.29 -15.96
C PHE A 300 -0.04 3.77 -15.26
N LEU A 301 -0.14 2.73 -14.41
CA LEU A 301 1.04 2.16 -13.77
C LEU A 301 2.10 1.71 -14.80
N MET A 302 1.64 1.02 -15.84
CA MET A 302 2.51 0.52 -16.90
C MET A 302 3.21 1.63 -17.69
N ARG A 303 2.53 2.76 -17.91
CA ARG A 303 3.03 3.88 -18.71
C ARG A 303 3.92 4.83 -17.92
N GLU A 304 3.53 5.17 -16.71
CA GLU A 304 4.15 6.26 -15.94
C GLU A 304 5.11 5.75 -14.86
N LEU A 305 4.76 4.65 -14.18
CA LEU A 305 5.50 4.17 -13.00
C LEU A 305 6.43 3.00 -13.29
N ARG A 306 6.30 2.28 -14.40
CA ARG A 306 7.21 1.17 -14.71
C ARG A 306 8.66 1.67 -14.85
N THR A 307 9.58 1.01 -14.17
CA THR A 307 11.03 1.31 -14.24
C THR A 307 11.72 0.44 -15.31
N PRO A 308 12.89 0.86 -15.82
CA PRO A 308 13.67 0.03 -16.75
C PRO A 308 14.08 -1.34 -16.20
N GLU A 309 14.18 -1.47 -14.88
CA GLU A 309 14.58 -2.69 -14.17
C GLU A 309 13.45 -3.71 -14.04
N GLY A 310 12.21 -3.32 -14.38
CA GLY A 310 11.04 -4.20 -14.40
C GLY A 310 10.07 -4.01 -13.23
N GLY A 311 10.44 -3.24 -12.20
CA GLY A 311 9.57 -2.86 -11.10
C GLY A 311 8.76 -1.60 -11.38
N PHE A 312 8.20 -1.04 -10.30
CA PHE A 312 7.41 0.18 -10.33
C PHE A 312 7.96 1.21 -9.34
N ALA A 313 8.12 2.43 -9.85
CA ALA A 313 8.45 3.66 -9.14
C ALA A 313 7.39 3.98 -8.08
N SER A 314 7.81 4.64 -7.00
CA SER A 314 7.01 4.83 -5.80
C SER A 314 5.88 5.85 -6.01
N ALA A 315 6.14 6.92 -6.77
CA ALA A 315 5.18 8.01 -6.96
C ALA A 315 5.46 8.92 -8.17
N LEU A 316 4.44 9.71 -8.54
CA LEU A 316 4.58 10.99 -9.24
C LEU A 316 4.34 12.14 -8.26
N ASP A 317 5.14 13.19 -8.40
CA ASP A 317 5.06 14.42 -7.63
C ASP A 317 3.70 15.13 -7.80
N ALA A 318 3.27 15.86 -6.77
CA ALA A 318 2.10 16.73 -6.85
C ALA A 318 2.38 17.98 -7.69
N ASP A 319 3.61 18.47 -7.64
CA ASP A 319 4.03 19.70 -8.29
C ASP A 319 4.63 19.44 -9.67
N SER A 320 4.44 20.39 -10.58
CA SER A 320 5.06 20.39 -11.91
C SER A 320 5.37 21.81 -12.34
N PRO A 321 6.47 22.06 -13.09
CA PRO A 321 6.75 23.38 -13.62
C PRO A 321 5.63 23.87 -14.55
N ASP A 322 5.11 25.07 -14.26
CA ASP A 322 4.20 25.78 -15.15
C ASP A 322 4.93 26.40 -16.36
N GLU A 323 4.20 27.09 -17.24
CA GLU A 323 4.76 27.74 -18.43
C GLU A 323 5.84 28.79 -18.11
N SER A 324 5.86 29.32 -16.88
CA SER A 324 6.84 30.28 -16.40
C SER A 324 8.05 29.63 -15.73
N GLY A 325 8.03 28.30 -15.57
CA GLY A 325 9.07 27.51 -14.91
C GLY A 325 8.95 27.46 -13.39
N HIS A 326 7.88 28.00 -12.80
CA HIS A 326 7.61 27.86 -11.37
C HIS A 326 6.91 26.53 -11.12
N SER A 327 7.41 25.76 -10.15
CA SER A 327 6.76 24.51 -9.75
C SER A 327 5.45 24.85 -9.02
N ALA A 328 4.34 24.30 -9.51
CA ALA A 328 3.02 24.49 -8.91
C ALA A 328 2.19 23.21 -8.99
N GLU A 329 1.40 22.99 -7.95
CA GLU A 329 0.44 21.89 -7.89
C GLU A 329 -0.63 22.05 -8.99
N GLY A 330 -0.96 20.97 -9.69
CA GLY A 330 -2.01 20.95 -10.71
C GLY A 330 -1.67 21.57 -12.07
N ALA A 331 -0.48 22.18 -12.26
CA ALA A 331 -0.08 22.82 -13.52
C ALA A 331 -0.12 21.85 -14.73
N PHE A 332 0.30 20.60 -14.53
CA PHE A 332 0.21 19.56 -15.55
C PHE A 332 -1.23 19.12 -15.84
N TYR A 333 -2.13 19.12 -14.85
CA TYR A 333 -3.40 18.40 -14.92
C TYR A 333 -4.63 19.27 -15.17
N ALA A 334 -4.65 20.51 -14.70
CA ALA A 334 -5.83 21.38 -14.74
C ALA A 334 -5.96 22.14 -16.08
N TRP A 335 -7.16 22.63 -16.38
CA TRP A 335 -7.50 23.27 -17.66
C TRP A 335 -8.41 24.49 -17.50
N THR A 336 -8.26 25.48 -18.38
CA THR A 336 -9.26 26.54 -18.60
C THR A 336 -10.15 26.25 -19.82
N PRO A 337 -11.34 26.88 -19.92
CA PRO A 337 -12.14 26.80 -21.15
C PRO A 337 -11.36 27.25 -22.40
N ALA A 338 -10.54 28.29 -22.28
CA ALA A 338 -9.73 28.82 -23.37
C ALA A 338 -8.72 27.78 -23.90
N GLN A 339 -8.05 27.05 -22.99
CA GLN A 339 -7.11 25.99 -23.38
C GLN A 339 -7.82 24.81 -24.06
N LEU A 340 -9.03 24.45 -23.63
CA LEU A 340 -9.82 23.42 -24.32
C LEU A 340 -10.16 23.84 -25.75
N ILE A 341 -10.59 25.09 -25.95
CA ILE A 341 -10.90 25.64 -27.28
C ILE A 341 -9.65 25.74 -28.16
N GLU A 342 -8.49 26.08 -27.58
CA GLU A 342 -7.23 26.14 -28.31
C GLU A 342 -6.82 24.77 -28.87
N VAL A 343 -6.97 23.71 -28.08
CA VAL A 343 -6.60 22.34 -28.48
C VAL A 343 -7.63 21.72 -29.42
N LEU A 344 -8.92 21.89 -29.13
CA LEU A 344 -10.01 21.13 -29.77
C LEU A 344 -10.77 21.94 -30.83
N GLY A 345 -10.56 23.25 -30.89
CA GLY A 345 -11.44 24.17 -31.61
C GLY A 345 -12.70 24.52 -30.82
N ALA A 346 -13.47 25.49 -31.32
CA ALA A 346 -14.62 26.04 -30.57
C ALA A 346 -15.71 25.00 -30.26
N GLU A 347 -16.13 24.20 -31.25
CA GLU A 347 -17.24 23.26 -31.09
C GLU A 347 -16.92 22.11 -30.12
N ASP A 348 -15.76 21.46 -30.28
CA ASP A 348 -15.33 20.38 -29.39
C ASP A 348 -14.81 20.91 -28.05
N GLY A 349 -14.24 22.12 -28.01
CA GLY A 349 -13.78 22.78 -26.78
C GLY A 349 -14.93 23.17 -25.86
N GLU A 350 -15.99 23.79 -26.38
CA GLU A 350 -17.19 24.13 -25.60
C GLU A 350 -17.89 22.85 -25.10
N TRP A 351 -18.01 21.84 -25.97
CA TRP A 351 -18.57 20.54 -25.57
C TRP A 351 -17.73 19.85 -24.50
N ALA A 352 -16.40 19.84 -24.64
CA ALA A 352 -15.50 19.26 -23.65
C ALA A 352 -15.59 20.00 -22.30
N ALA A 353 -15.77 21.33 -22.31
CA ALA A 353 -15.95 22.10 -21.08
C ALA A 353 -17.20 21.67 -20.31
N GLU A 354 -18.31 21.42 -21.00
CA GLU A 354 -19.54 20.89 -20.40
C GLU A 354 -19.33 19.47 -19.86
N VAL A 355 -18.74 18.57 -20.65
CA VAL A 355 -18.51 17.17 -20.28
C VAL A 355 -17.57 17.04 -19.09
N PHE A 356 -16.49 17.83 -19.07
CA PHE A 356 -15.46 17.76 -18.04
C PHE A 356 -15.67 18.70 -16.85
N ALA A 357 -16.79 19.43 -16.83
CA ALA A 357 -17.11 20.45 -15.81
C ALA A 357 -16.04 21.55 -15.66
N VAL A 358 -15.50 22.02 -16.79
CA VAL A 358 -14.53 23.13 -16.84
C VAL A 358 -15.28 24.45 -16.96
N THR A 359 -15.02 25.38 -16.04
CA THR A 359 -15.77 26.64 -15.95
C THR A 359 -14.84 27.86 -15.88
N GLU A 360 -15.33 29.04 -16.26
CA GLU A 360 -14.59 30.30 -16.16
C GLU A 360 -14.20 30.67 -14.72
N ALA A 361 -14.98 30.24 -13.72
CA ALA A 361 -14.66 30.46 -12.31
C ALA A 361 -13.54 29.55 -11.82
N GLY A 362 -13.31 28.42 -12.50
CA GLY A 362 -12.46 27.33 -12.04
C GLY A 362 -13.10 26.51 -10.92
N THR A 363 -12.64 25.26 -10.80
CA THR A 363 -12.81 24.45 -9.58
C THR A 363 -11.54 24.42 -8.74
N PHE A 364 -10.43 24.94 -9.30
CA PHE A 364 -9.10 25.02 -8.73
C PHE A 364 -8.54 26.44 -8.92
N GLU A 365 -7.33 26.67 -8.42
CA GLU A 365 -6.68 27.98 -8.39
C GLU A 365 -6.62 28.65 -9.78
N HIS A 366 -6.57 29.99 -9.77
CA HIS A 366 -6.36 30.81 -10.98
C HIS A 366 -7.38 30.59 -12.11
N GLY A 367 -8.62 30.17 -11.79
CA GLY A 367 -9.68 29.94 -12.79
C GLY A 367 -9.53 28.63 -13.55
N MET A 368 -8.63 27.75 -13.10
CA MET A 368 -8.43 26.42 -13.66
C MET A 368 -9.49 25.46 -13.11
N SER A 369 -9.82 24.42 -13.88
CA SER A 369 -10.67 23.32 -13.43
C SER A 369 -9.93 21.99 -13.50
N VAL A 370 -10.15 21.18 -12.48
CA VAL A 370 -9.82 19.75 -12.50
C VAL A 370 -10.93 19.03 -13.26
N LEU A 371 -10.55 18.20 -14.24
CA LEU A 371 -11.51 17.50 -15.09
C LEU A 371 -12.29 16.46 -14.28
N GLN A 372 -13.61 16.49 -14.39
CA GLN A 372 -14.53 15.52 -13.78
C GLN A 372 -15.31 14.80 -14.88
N LEU A 373 -15.88 13.63 -14.62
CA LEU A 373 -16.79 12.95 -15.56
C LEU A 373 -18.08 12.54 -14.85
N LEU A 374 -18.90 13.57 -14.54
CA LEU A 374 -20.09 13.43 -13.69
C LEU A 374 -21.17 12.54 -14.30
N ALA A 375 -21.21 12.43 -15.62
CA ALA A 375 -22.12 11.56 -16.37
C ALA A 375 -21.38 10.88 -17.53
N ASP A 376 -21.91 9.75 -17.98
CA ASP A 376 -21.38 9.09 -19.18
C ASP A 376 -21.78 9.90 -20.42
N PRO A 377 -20.86 10.13 -21.37
CA PRO A 377 -21.13 10.95 -22.56
C PRO A 377 -22.10 10.24 -23.51
N ASP A 378 -23.06 10.99 -24.06
CA ASP A 378 -24.05 10.48 -25.03
C ASP A 378 -23.41 10.07 -26.37
N ASP A 379 -22.22 10.59 -26.68
CA ASP A 379 -21.40 10.22 -27.84
C ASP A 379 -20.02 9.69 -27.38
N PRO A 380 -19.89 8.37 -27.15
CA PRO A 380 -18.64 7.76 -26.74
C PRO A 380 -17.50 7.92 -27.76
N ALA A 381 -17.80 7.95 -29.06
CA ALA A 381 -16.79 8.05 -30.10
C ALA A 381 -16.18 9.46 -30.14
N ARG A 382 -17.02 10.50 -30.01
CA ARG A 382 -16.55 11.88 -29.86
C ARG A 382 -15.77 12.06 -28.56
N PHE A 383 -16.25 11.48 -27.45
CA PHE A 383 -15.55 11.51 -26.18
C PHE A 383 -14.15 10.92 -26.27
N ASP A 384 -14.00 9.72 -26.84
CA ASP A 384 -12.70 9.07 -26.97
C ASP A 384 -11.73 9.90 -27.84
N ALA A 385 -12.22 10.49 -28.92
CA ALA A 385 -11.41 11.37 -29.78
C ALA A 385 -10.97 12.66 -29.06
N VAL A 386 -11.87 13.30 -28.30
CA VAL A 386 -11.58 14.50 -27.51
C VAL A 386 -10.61 14.18 -26.37
N ARG A 387 -10.87 13.12 -25.60
CA ARG A 387 -10.00 12.67 -24.50
C ARG A 387 -8.58 12.41 -25.00
N GLU A 388 -8.44 11.71 -26.13
CA GLU A 388 -7.13 11.41 -26.71
C GLU A 388 -6.39 12.66 -27.19
N GLN A 389 -7.09 13.62 -27.81
CA GLN A 389 -6.48 14.89 -28.22
C GLN A 389 -6.00 15.71 -27.02
N LEU A 390 -6.83 15.81 -25.97
CA LEU A 390 -6.43 16.48 -24.72
C LEU A 390 -5.28 15.76 -24.03
N PHE A 391 -5.27 14.42 -24.02
CA PHE A 391 -4.17 13.64 -23.46
C PHE A 391 -2.85 13.93 -24.18
N ARG A 392 -2.85 13.98 -25.52
CA ARG A 392 -1.67 14.34 -26.31
C ARG A 392 -1.20 15.76 -26.06
N ALA A 393 -2.13 16.72 -26.02
CA ALA A 393 -1.80 18.11 -25.70
C ALA A 393 -1.22 18.25 -24.29
N ARG A 394 -1.74 17.50 -23.32
CA ARG A 394 -1.18 17.46 -21.96
C ARG A 394 0.24 16.92 -21.93
N ALA A 395 0.53 15.90 -22.73
CA ALA A 395 1.86 15.29 -22.81
C ALA A 395 2.96 16.22 -23.34
N GLU A 396 2.59 17.38 -23.92
CA GLU A 396 3.53 18.44 -24.32
C GLU A 396 3.91 19.38 -23.15
N ARG A 397 3.18 19.34 -22.03
CA ARG A 397 3.51 20.07 -20.80
C ARG A 397 4.64 19.38 -20.05
N THR A 398 5.35 20.09 -19.17
CA THR A 398 6.34 19.49 -18.28
C THR A 398 5.64 18.54 -17.29
N PRO A 399 5.94 17.23 -17.31
CA PRO A 399 5.30 16.29 -16.39
C PRO A 399 5.78 16.48 -14.95
N PRO A 400 5.00 16.03 -13.95
CA PRO A 400 5.49 15.93 -12.58
C PRO A 400 6.72 15.04 -12.50
N ALA A 401 7.61 15.34 -11.55
CA ALA A 401 8.78 14.50 -11.31
C ALA A 401 8.34 13.10 -10.84
N ARG A 402 9.14 12.09 -11.15
CA ARG A 402 8.92 10.71 -10.71
C ARG A 402 9.90 10.39 -9.60
N ASP A 403 9.40 9.91 -8.45
CA ASP A 403 10.23 9.21 -7.48
C ASP A 403 10.42 7.78 -7.98
N ASP A 404 11.55 7.53 -8.62
CA ASP A 404 11.91 6.28 -9.29
C ASP A 404 12.40 5.18 -8.32
N LYS A 405 12.32 5.42 -7.01
CA LYS A 405 12.59 4.42 -5.99
C LYS A 405 11.57 3.28 -6.07
N VAL A 406 12.06 2.04 -6.04
CA VAL A 406 11.24 0.83 -5.93
C VAL A 406 11.13 0.49 -4.45
N VAL A 407 9.91 0.53 -3.89
CA VAL A 407 9.63 0.11 -2.50
C VAL A 407 9.05 -1.30 -2.53
N ALA A 408 9.62 -2.21 -1.73
CA ALA A 408 9.29 -3.63 -1.74
C ALA A 408 7.81 -3.89 -1.45
N ALA A 409 7.28 -3.39 -0.33
CA ALA A 409 5.86 -3.50 0.02
C ALA A 409 4.92 -3.06 -1.11
N TRP A 410 5.17 -1.87 -1.67
CA TRP A 410 4.28 -1.27 -2.67
C TRP A 410 4.34 -2.00 -4.01
N ASN A 411 5.49 -2.57 -4.36
CA ASN A 411 5.61 -3.46 -5.51
C ASN A 411 4.92 -4.80 -5.24
N GLY A 412 4.94 -5.33 -4.02
CA GLY A 412 4.13 -6.49 -3.63
C GLY A 412 2.63 -6.29 -3.88
N LEU A 413 2.09 -5.14 -3.47
CA LEU A 413 0.71 -4.75 -3.75
C LEU A 413 0.44 -4.61 -5.26
N ALA A 414 1.36 -3.99 -6.01
CA ALA A 414 1.25 -3.82 -7.46
C ALA A 414 1.29 -5.17 -8.20
N ILE A 415 2.16 -6.09 -7.80
CA ILE A 415 2.25 -7.46 -8.32
C ILE A 415 0.90 -8.16 -8.15
N ALA A 416 0.32 -8.13 -6.94
CA ALA A 416 -0.99 -8.74 -6.68
C ALA A 416 -2.08 -8.15 -7.59
N ALA A 417 -2.15 -6.82 -7.67
CA ALA A 417 -3.15 -6.12 -8.48
C ALA A 417 -3.03 -6.43 -9.97
N LEU A 418 -1.81 -6.40 -10.53
CA LEU A 418 -1.56 -6.61 -11.95
C LEU A 418 -1.67 -8.08 -12.37
N ALA A 419 -1.25 -9.02 -11.51
CA ALA A 419 -1.43 -10.44 -11.77
C ALA A 419 -2.92 -10.80 -11.86
N GLU A 420 -3.72 -10.38 -10.87
CA GLU A 420 -5.16 -10.64 -10.84
C GLU A 420 -5.90 -9.93 -11.98
N ALA A 421 -5.66 -8.63 -12.18
CA ALA A 421 -6.29 -7.87 -13.26
C ALA A 421 -5.91 -8.43 -14.64
N GLY A 422 -4.64 -8.78 -14.83
CA GLY A 422 -4.12 -9.39 -16.06
C GLY A 422 -4.82 -10.71 -16.39
N ALA A 423 -4.94 -11.60 -15.39
CA ALA A 423 -5.60 -12.88 -15.56
C ALA A 423 -7.11 -12.75 -15.81
N LEU A 424 -7.78 -11.85 -15.09
CA LEU A 424 -9.24 -11.69 -15.15
C LEU A 424 -9.74 -10.91 -16.37
N PHE A 425 -8.91 -10.01 -16.91
CA PHE A 425 -9.25 -9.20 -18.09
C PHE A 425 -8.60 -9.67 -19.40
N ASP A 426 -7.95 -10.84 -19.40
CA ASP A 426 -7.23 -11.39 -20.55
C ASP A 426 -6.13 -10.43 -21.08
N ARG A 427 -5.35 -9.85 -20.15
CA ARG A 427 -4.25 -8.92 -20.40
C ARG A 427 -2.91 -9.56 -19.96
N PRO A 428 -2.29 -10.41 -20.81
CA PRO A 428 -1.06 -11.13 -20.45
C PRO A 428 0.12 -10.21 -20.16
N ASP A 429 0.15 -9.04 -20.78
CA ASP A 429 1.18 -8.01 -20.55
C ASP A 429 1.20 -7.49 -19.11
N LEU A 430 0.07 -7.48 -18.40
CA LEU A 430 0.01 -7.13 -16.98
C LEU A 430 0.57 -8.25 -16.09
N VAL A 431 0.30 -9.52 -16.45
CA VAL A 431 0.87 -10.68 -15.73
C VAL A 431 2.38 -10.75 -15.92
N GLU A 432 2.86 -10.51 -17.14
CA GLU A 432 4.31 -10.44 -17.44
C GLU A 432 4.99 -9.31 -16.68
N ALA A 433 4.33 -8.16 -16.51
CA ALA A 433 4.86 -7.06 -15.71
C ALA A 433 4.92 -7.41 -14.22
N ALA A 434 3.89 -8.09 -13.69
CA ALA A 434 3.89 -8.58 -12.32
C ALA A 434 5.02 -9.59 -12.05
N ILE A 435 5.27 -10.51 -12.99
CA ILE A 435 6.39 -11.45 -12.94
C ILE A 435 7.73 -10.70 -12.92
N ALA A 436 7.93 -9.74 -13.83
CA ALA A 436 9.18 -8.97 -13.91
C ALA A 436 9.44 -8.16 -12.63
N ALA A 437 8.40 -7.58 -12.02
CA ALA A 437 8.52 -6.91 -10.73
C ALA A 437 8.88 -7.90 -9.60
N GLY A 438 8.27 -9.09 -9.59
CA GLY A 438 8.63 -10.14 -8.64
C GLY A 438 10.08 -10.61 -8.77
N ASP A 439 10.55 -10.81 -10.01
CA ASP A 439 11.93 -11.15 -10.32
C ASP A 439 12.90 -10.06 -9.85
N LEU A 440 12.53 -8.78 -9.99
CA LEU A 440 13.33 -7.66 -9.47
C LEU A 440 13.46 -7.72 -7.95
N LEU A 441 12.36 -7.96 -7.23
CA LEU A 441 12.39 -8.06 -5.76
C LEU A 441 13.28 -9.23 -5.31
N ILE A 442 13.20 -10.38 -5.98
CA ILE A 442 14.07 -11.52 -5.68
C ILE A 442 15.54 -11.22 -5.99
N SER A 443 15.83 -10.61 -7.14
CA SER A 443 17.20 -10.46 -7.62
C SER A 443 17.95 -9.27 -7.00
N VAL A 444 17.24 -8.22 -6.60
CA VAL A 444 17.84 -6.98 -6.07
C VAL A 444 17.54 -6.78 -4.59
N HIS A 445 16.35 -7.12 -4.11
CA HIS A 445 15.97 -6.82 -2.73
C HIS A 445 16.29 -7.95 -1.75
N LEU A 446 16.06 -9.21 -2.14
CA LEU A 446 16.28 -10.36 -1.27
C LEU A 446 17.77 -10.70 -1.14
N GLY A 447 18.24 -10.82 0.10
CA GLY A 447 19.63 -11.14 0.44
C GLY A 447 20.62 -9.98 0.33
N ALA A 448 20.16 -8.80 -0.12
CA ALA A 448 20.98 -7.58 -0.18
C ALA A 448 21.12 -6.88 1.19
N GLY A 449 20.32 -7.26 2.20
CA GLY A 449 20.29 -6.63 3.53
C GLY A 449 21.40 -7.07 4.49
N GLY A 450 22.34 -7.90 4.04
CA GLY A 450 23.49 -8.31 4.84
C GLY A 450 24.56 -7.22 4.91
N ALA A 451 25.09 -6.97 6.12
CA ALA A 451 26.42 -6.37 6.21
C ALA A 451 27.37 -7.29 5.44
N GLN A 452 28.31 -6.71 4.67
CA GLN A 452 29.19 -7.42 3.73
C GLN A 452 30.06 -8.54 4.38
N ASP A 453 29.99 -8.71 5.70
CA ASP A 453 30.72 -9.68 6.52
C ASP A 453 29.81 -10.60 7.39
N ASP A 454 28.48 -10.57 7.25
CA ASP A 454 27.55 -11.42 8.02
C ASP A 454 26.74 -12.37 7.12
N ASP A 455 27.27 -13.57 6.90
CA ASP A 455 26.65 -14.69 6.15
C ASP A 455 25.27 -15.09 6.71
N SER A 456 24.87 -14.64 7.91
CA SER A 456 23.58 -14.99 8.52
C SER A 456 22.37 -14.16 8.03
N ARG A 457 22.61 -13.08 7.26
CA ARG A 457 21.56 -12.17 6.76
C ARG A 457 21.12 -12.41 5.30
N GLY A 458 21.56 -13.52 4.69
CA GLY A 458 21.36 -13.84 3.27
C GLY A 458 19.90 -13.96 2.78
N ASP A 459 18.92 -14.00 3.69
CA ASP A 459 17.49 -14.15 3.37
C ASP A 459 16.64 -12.91 3.71
N ARG A 460 17.27 -11.76 3.99
CA ARG A 460 16.56 -10.52 4.37
C ARG A 460 16.24 -9.64 3.16
N LEU A 461 15.04 -9.07 3.15
CA LEU A 461 14.67 -8.02 2.19
C LEU A 461 15.31 -6.68 2.59
N VAL A 462 15.80 -5.92 1.60
CA VAL A 462 15.93 -4.47 1.74
C VAL A 462 14.62 -3.79 1.32
N ARG A 463 14.33 -2.65 1.96
CA ARG A 463 13.07 -1.94 1.71
C ARG A 463 13.03 -1.30 0.33
N THR A 464 14.12 -0.69 -0.10
CA THR A 464 14.14 0.12 -1.33
C THR A 464 15.25 -0.30 -2.28
N SER A 465 15.07 -0.01 -3.57
CA SER A 465 16.13 0.02 -4.56
C SER A 465 15.93 1.17 -5.53
N ARG A 466 16.99 1.56 -6.24
CA ARG A 466 16.94 2.60 -7.28
C ARG A 466 18.01 2.33 -8.32
N ASP A 467 17.67 2.51 -9.61
CA ASP A 467 18.57 2.24 -10.74
C ASP A 467 19.24 0.84 -10.66
N GLY A 468 18.49 -0.17 -10.19
CA GLY A 468 18.95 -1.55 -10.04
C GLY A 468 19.86 -1.80 -8.84
N HIS A 469 20.04 -0.83 -7.95
CA HIS A 469 20.88 -0.95 -6.75
C HIS A 469 20.02 -0.96 -5.49
N ALA A 470 20.23 -1.97 -4.64
CA ALA A 470 19.62 -2.07 -3.32
C ALA A 470 19.98 -0.85 -2.45
N GLY A 471 18.98 -0.32 -1.76
CA GLY A 471 19.13 0.72 -0.75
C GLY A 471 19.70 0.16 0.56
N PRO A 472 20.12 1.04 1.49
CA PRO A 472 20.83 0.64 2.71
C PRO A 472 19.91 0.16 3.83
N ASN A 473 18.59 0.36 3.71
CA ASN A 473 17.64 0.14 4.80
C ASN A 473 17.02 -1.26 4.70
N ALA A 474 17.03 -1.98 5.82
CA ALA A 474 16.37 -3.27 5.95
C ALA A 474 14.85 -3.13 5.76
N GLY A 475 14.22 -4.18 5.21
CA GLY A 475 12.78 -4.28 5.11
C GLY A 475 12.10 -4.31 6.49
N VAL A 476 10.93 -3.69 6.57
CA VAL A 476 10.02 -3.75 7.73
C VAL A 476 8.94 -4.80 7.48
N LEU A 477 8.11 -5.09 8.49
CA LEU A 477 7.09 -6.15 8.43
C LEU A 477 6.18 -6.04 7.19
N GLU A 478 5.76 -4.81 6.85
CA GLU A 478 4.98 -4.50 5.64
C GLU A 478 5.65 -5.03 4.37
N ASP A 479 6.97 -4.87 4.23
CA ASP A 479 7.72 -5.32 3.04
C ASP A 479 7.68 -6.84 2.87
N TYR A 480 7.82 -7.60 3.96
CA TYR A 480 7.76 -9.06 3.88
C TYR A 480 6.33 -9.54 3.58
N ALA A 481 5.34 -8.93 4.24
CA ALA A 481 3.95 -9.36 4.16
C ALA A 481 3.33 -9.06 2.79
N ASP A 482 3.48 -7.84 2.27
CA ASP A 482 2.89 -7.44 1.00
C ASP A 482 3.60 -8.11 -0.20
N VAL A 483 4.91 -8.36 -0.09
CA VAL A 483 5.63 -9.13 -1.13
C VAL A 483 5.21 -10.59 -1.12
N ALA A 484 5.04 -11.20 0.07
CA ALA A 484 4.49 -12.55 0.17
C ALA A 484 3.09 -12.62 -0.43
N GLU A 485 2.23 -11.62 -0.21
CA GLU A 485 0.92 -11.53 -0.86
C GLU A 485 1.03 -11.45 -2.40
N GLY A 486 1.92 -10.60 -2.92
CA GLY A 486 2.19 -10.50 -4.36
C GLY A 486 2.62 -11.84 -4.96
N PHE A 487 3.51 -12.56 -4.30
CA PHE A 487 3.96 -13.89 -4.73
C PHE A 487 2.85 -14.94 -4.64
N LEU A 488 2.00 -14.90 -3.61
CA LEU A 488 0.82 -15.78 -3.51
C LEU A 488 -0.19 -15.52 -4.63
N ALA A 489 -0.37 -14.26 -5.05
CA ALA A 489 -1.19 -13.90 -6.21
C ALA A 489 -0.57 -14.38 -7.53
N LEU A 490 0.76 -14.24 -7.70
CA LEU A 490 1.47 -14.80 -8.84
C LEU A 490 1.35 -16.33 -8.89
N TYR A 491 1.45 -17.02 -7.77
CA TYR A 491 1.19 -18.47 -7.71
C TYR A 491 -0.24 -18.81 -8.14
N ALA A 492 -1.25 -18.07 -7.64
CA ALA A 492 -2.65 -18.29 -8.01
C ALA A 492 -2.87 -18.16 -9.53
N VAL A 493 -2.21 -17.18 -10.14
CA VAL A 493 -2.34 -16.87 -11.56
C VAL A 493 -1.50 -17.80 -12.42
N THR A 494 -0.23 -18.01 -12.10
CA THR A 494 0.73 -18.73 -12.97
C THR A 494 0.77 -20.23 -12.69
N SER A 495 0.53 -20.62 -11.43
CA SER A 495 0.78 -21.95 -10.87
C SER A 495 2.25 -22.37 -10.91
N ASP A 496 3.17 -21.41 -10.86
CA ASP A 496 4.60 -21.66 -10.69
C ASP A 496 4.95 -21.75 -9.19
N ASP A 497 5.35 -22.94 -8.74
CA ASP A 497 5.67 -23.28 -7.35
C ASP A 497 6.81 -22.42 -6.76
N ALA A 498 7.64 -21.79 -7.59
CA ALA A 498 8.69 -20.88 -7.14
C ALA A 498 8.10 -19.73 -6.31
N TRP A 499 7.00 -19.14 -6.75
CA TRP A 499 6.36 -18.02 -6.04
C TRP A 499 5.85 -18.42 -4.66
N LEU A 500 5.23 -19.59 -4.54
CA LEU A 500 4.77 -20.10 -3.25
C LEU A 500 5.97 -20.39 -2.33
N THR A 501 7.07 -20.89 -2.88
CA THR A 501 8.30 -21.15 -2.12
C THR A 501 8.88 -19.85 -1.55
N PHE A 502 9.02 -18.81 -2.39
CA PHE A 502 9.52 -17.51 -1.94
C PHE A 502 8.58 -16.84 -0.94
N ALA A 503 7.26 -16.95 -1.12
CA ALA A 503 6.30 -16.46 -0.13
C ALA A 503 6.51 -17.12 1.25
N GLY A 504 6.75 -18.44 1.27
CA GLY A 504 7.07 -19.18 2.50
C GLY A 504 8.34 -18.67 3.19
N LEU A 505 9.43 -18.47 2.44
CA LEU A 505 10.68 -17.93 2.98
C LEU A 505 10.50 -16.57 3.65
N LEU A 506 9.71 -15.68 3.04
CA LEU A 506 9.41 -14.37 3.63
C LEU A 506 8.57 -14.49 4.90
N LEU A 507 7.60 -15.41 4.93
CA LEU A 507 6.75 -15.65 6.09
C LEU A 507 7.50 -16.32 7.24
N ASP A 508 8.47 -17.18 6.96
CA ASP A 508 9.35 -17.75 7.97
C ASP A 508 10.17 -16.63 8.66
N VAL A 509 10.62 -15.63 7.89
CA VAL A 509 11.28 -14.44 8.45
C VAL A 509 10.34 -13.62 9.33
N VAL A 510 9.07 -13.46 8.92
CA VAL A 510 8.04 -12.80 9.74
C VAL A 510 7.88 -13.50 11.09
N LEU A 511 7.71 -14.83 11.07
CA LEU A 511 7.55 -15.63 12.28
C LEU A 511 8.81 -15.63 13.15
N GLY A 512 10.00 -15.64 12.55
CA GLY A 512 11.27 -15.70 13.26
C GLY A 512 11.71 -14.39 13.91
N HIS A 513 11.41 -13.24 13.30
CA HIS A 513 12.03 -11.96 13.69
C HIS A 513 11.06 -10.82 13.98
N PHE A 514 9.86 -10.88 13.43
CA PHE A 514 8.85 -9.85 13.65
C PHE A 514 7.81 -10.25 14.69
N THR A 515 7.85 -11.49 15.18
CA THR A 515 6.86 -12.06 16.09
C THR A 515 7.44 -12.23 17.49
N ALA A 516 6.76 -11.72 18.52
CA ALA A 516 7.11 -11.97 19.91
C ALA A 516 6.59 -13.33 20.41
N GLU A 517 7.06 -13.78 21.58
CA GLU A 517 6.68 -15.07 22.19
C GLU A 517 5.16 -15.23 22.39
N ASN A 518 4.42 -14.13 22.55
CA ASN A 518 2.97 -14.11 22.71
C ASN A 518 2.20 -14.04 21.37
N GLY A 519 2.89 -14.07 20.24
CA GLY A 519 2.32 -13.98 18.89
C GLY A 519 1.99 -12.55 18.42
N GLU A 520 2.41 -11.53 19.16
CA GLU A 520 2.31 -10.13 18.73
C GLU A 520 3.35 -9.82 17.65
N PHE A 521 2.94 -9.12 16.60
CA PHE A 521 3.87 -8.63 15.59
C PHE A 521 4.48 -7.28 15.98
N PHE A 522 5.63 -6.96 15.41
CA PHE A 522 6.27 -5.65 15.47
C PHE A 522 6.61 -5.19 14.07
N ASP A 523 6.67 -3.88 13.84
CA ASP A 523 6.92 -3.36 12.48
C ASP A 523 8.38 -3.54 12.06
N THR A 524 9.30 -3.63 13.00
CA THR A 524 10.74 -3.85 12.76
C THR A 524 11.17 -5.21 13.28
N ALA A 525 12.23 -5.79 12.72
CA ALA A 525 12.81 -7.04 13.21
C ALA A 525 13.40 -6.88 14.63
N ASP A 526 13.56 -7.97 15.36
CA ASP A 526 14.12 -7.98 16.72
C ASP A 526 15.61 -7.64 16.78
N ASP A 527 16.30 -7.74 15.64
CA ASP A 527 17.70 -7.40 15.42
C ASP A 527 17.90 -6.10 14.59
N ALA A 528 16.84 -5.29 14.45
CA ALA A 528 16.90 -3.99 13.78
C ALA A 528 17.59 -2.90 14.62
N GLU A 529 17.83 -1.73 14.02
CA GLU A 529 18.33 -0.55 14.74
C GLU A 529 17.42 -0.20 15.93
N GLU A 530 17.99 -0.07 17.12
CA GLU A 530 17.23 0.28 18.32
C GLU A 530 16.83 1.77 18.30
N LEU A 531 15.53 2.04 18.15
CA LEU A 531 14.92 3.34 18.42
C LEU A 531 14.51 3.43 19.91
N PHE A 532 14.05 4.60 20.37
CA PHE A 532 13.59 4.75 21.76
C PHE A 532 12.38 3.85 22.12
N ARG A 533 11.73 3.28 21.10
CA ARG A 533 10.72 2.23 21.19
C ARG A 533 10.72 1.41 19.89
N ARG A 534 10.51 0.10 19.97
CA ARG A 534 10.23 -0.74 18.80
C ARG A 534 8.79 -0.46 18.29
N PRO A 535 8.60 0.04 17.06
CA PRO A 535 7.27 0.35 16.53
C PRO A 535 6.40 -0.90 16.41
N GLN A 536 5.11 -0.69 16.69
CA GLN A 536 4.08 -1.72 16.71
C GLN A 536 2.71 -1.07 16.48
N ASP A 537 2.40 -0.72 15.24
CA ASP A 537 1.08 -0.17 14.88
C ASP A 537 0.22 -1.20 14.14
N PRO A 538 -0.83 -1.76 14.79
CA PRO A 538 -1.75 -2.65 14.10
C PRO A 538 -2.72 -1.92 13.17
N ALA A 539 -2.84 -0.58 13.26
CA ALA A 539 -3.80 0.18 12.49
C ALA A 539 -3.38 0.32 11.02
N ASP A 540 -4.29 0.01 10.12
CA ASP A 540 -4.13 0.29 8.70
C ASP A 540 -4.12 1.81 8.45
N ASN A 541 -3.36 2.23 7.44
CA ASN A 541 -3.36 3.59 6.92
C ASN A 541 -3.93 3.56 5.48
N VAL A 542 -3.38 4.37 4.58
CA VAL A 542 -3.63 4.26 3.13
C VAL A 542 -3.13 2.92 2.57
N THR A 543 -2.20 2.24 3.26
CA THR A 543 -1.75 0.86 3.02
C THR A 543 -2.16 -0.06 4.19
N PRO A 544 -2.24 -1.38 3.96
CA PRO A 544 -2.33 -2.34 5.07
C PRO A 544 -1.19 -2.10 6.07
N SER A 545 -1.47 -2.22 7.37
CA SER A 545 -0.37 -2.30 8.33
C SER A 545 0.42 -3.59 8.10
N GLY A 546 1.71 -3.60 8.44
CA GLY A 546 2.50 -4.83 8.40
C GLY A 546 1.82 -5.97 9.18
N TRP A 547 1.12 -5.62 10.27
CA TRP A 547 0.33 -6.55 11.07
C TRP A 547 -0.79 -7.23 10.29
N THR A 548 -1.68 -6.45 9.68
CA THR A 548 -2.85 -7.00 8.98
C THR A 548 -2.45 -7.66 7.66
N ALA A 549 -1.43 -7.11 6.98
CA ALA A 549 -0.81 -7.73 5.81
C ALA A 549 -0.27 -9.12 6.14
N ALA A 550 0.52 -9.24 7.22
CA ALA A 550 1.11 -10.51 7.63
C ALA A 550 0.02 -11.53 7.98
N ALA A 551 -1.02 -11.12 8.72
CA ALA A 551 -2.16 -11.99 9.03
C ALA A 551 -2.84 -12.53 7.75
N GLY A 552 -2.98 -11.69 6.72
CA GLY A 552 -3.55 -12.05 5.43
C GLY A 552 -2.67 -13.03 4.64
N ALA A 553 -1.37 -12.74 4.54
CA ALA A 553 -0.41 -13.57 3.82
C ALA A 553 -0.24 -14.94 4.49
N LEU A 554 -0.14 -14.99 5.82
CA LEU A 554 -0.09 -16.23 6.62
C LEU A 554 -1.35 -17.09 6.42
N LEU A 555 -2.54 -16.50 6.45
CA LEU A 555 -3.80 -17.22 6.25
C LEU A 555 -3.88 -17.81 4.83
N THR A 556 -3.50 -17.02 3.82
CA THR A 556 -3.48 -17.44 2.41
C THR A 556 -2.47 -18.56 2.19
N TYR A 557 -1.25 -18.42 2.73
CA TYR A 557 -0.21 -19.44 2.64
C TYR A 557 -0.64 -20.75 3.31
N ALA A 558 -1.27 -20.68 4.49
CA ALA A 558 -1.83 -21.84 5.17
C ALA A 558 -2.94 -22.54 4.36
N ALA A 559 -3.74 -21.79 3.58
CA ALA A 559 -4.76 -22.37 2.70
C ALA A 559 -4.15 -23.15 1.52
N TYR A 560 -2.96 -22.76 1.04
CA TYR A 560 -2.23 -23.52 0.02
C TYR A 560 -1.51 -24.76 0.59
N THR A 561 -0.87 -24.59 1.75
CA THR A 561 0.10 -25.56 2.29
C THR A 561 -0.47 -26.50 3.35
N GLY A 562 -1.56 -26.10 4.01
CA GLY A 562 -2.10 -26.81 5.17
C GLY A 562 -1.29 -26.57 6.44
N SER A 563 -0.38 -25.58 6.46
CA SER A 563 0.43 -25.28 7.64
C SER A 563 -0.44 -24.78 8.81
N ALA A 564 -0.46 -25.57 9.89
CA ALA A 564 -1.15 -25.21 11.12
C ALA A 564 -0.49 -24.02 11.82
N GLU A 565 0.84 -23.96 11.82
CA GLU A 565 1.62 -22.86 12.41
C GLU A 565 1.25 -21.50 11.80
N HIS A 566 1.25 -21.41 10.48
CA HIS A 566 0.90 -20.17 9.78
C HIS A 566 -0.57 -19.79 10.02
N ARG A 567 -1.47 -20.78 10.05
CA ARG A 567 -2.88 -20.56 10.35
C ARG A 567 -3.10 -20.04 11.77
N ASP A 568 -2.42 -20.62 12.75
CA ASP A 568 -2.54 -20.25 14.15
C ASP A 568 -1.95 -18.84 14.38
N ALA A 569 -0.80 -18.53 13.77
CA ALA A 569 -0.21 -17.19 13.79
C ALA A 569 -1.16 -16.13 13.20
N ALA A 570 -1.78 -16.41 12.04
CA ALA A 570 -2.81 -15.53 11.47
C ALA A 570 -3.99 -15.33 12.42
N GLY A 571 -4.44 -16.40 13.09
CA GLY A 571 -5.53 -16.34 14.07
C GLY A 571 -5.21 -15.46 15.28
N VAL A 572 -4.00 -15.58 15.84
CA VAL A 572 -3.55 -14.74 16.95
C VAL A 572 -3.48 -13.27 16.53
N ALA A 573 -2.90 -13.00 15.36
CA ALA A 573 -2.77 -11.66 14.83
C ALA A 573 -4.13 -10.98 14.61
N LEU A 574 -5.15 -11.72 14.16
CA LEU A 574 -6.52 -11.22 13.98
C LEU A 574 -7.24 -10.87 15.29
N GLY A 575 -6.70 -11.23 16.45
CA GLY A 575 -7.25 -10.85 17.74
C GLY A 575 -7.46 -9.33 17.89
N VAL A 576 -6.60 -8.51 17.27
CA VAL A 576 -6.70 -7.04 17.29
C VAL A 576 -7.93 -6.51 16.55
N VAL A 577 -8.35 -7.19 15.50
CA VAL A 577 -9.54 -6.84 14.69
C VAL A 577 -10.81 -6.97 15.52
N ARG A 578 -10.83 -7.88 16.50
CA ARG A 578 -11.97 -8.02 17.42
C ARG A 578 -12.19 -6.76 18.26
N THR A 579 -11.12 -6.10 18.65
CA THR A 579 -11.18 -4.87 19.46
C THR A 579 -11.39 -3.64 18.57
N LEU A 580 -10.58 -3.50 17.53
CA LEU A 580 -10.60 -2.29 16.68
C LEU A 580 -11.75 -2.27 15.68
N GLY A 581 -12.19 -3.42 15.17
CA GLY A 581 -13.22 -3.51 14.14
C GLY A 581 -14.51 -2.75 14.48
N PRO A 582 -15.13 -2.99 15.66
CA PRO A 582 -16.34 -2.26 16.06
C PRO A 582 -16.09 -0.80 16.46
N GLN A 583 -14.87 -0.42 16.87
CA GLN A 583 -14.57 0.89 17.45
C GLN A 583 -14.03 1.89 16.42
N ALA A 584 -13.17 1.42 15.53
CA ALA A 584 -12.46 2.20 14.54
C ALA A 584 -12.31 1.39 13.23
N PRO A 585 -13.43 0.97 12.60
CA PRO A 585 -13.39 0.12 11.40
C PRO A 585 -12.56 0.73 10.28
N ARG A 586 -12.53 2.06 10.17
CA ARG A 586 -11.76 2.81 9.16
C ARG A 586 -10.25 2.66 9.29
N ALA A 587 -9.75 2.31 10.47
CA ALA A 587 -8.34 2.13 10.76
C ALA A 587 -7.91 0.66 10.76
N ILE A 588 -8.78 -0.26 10.30
CA ILE A 588 -8.48 -1.70 10.29
C ILE A 588 -9.18 -2.42 9.13
N GLY A 589 -9.32 -1.73 7.99
CA GLY A 589 -10.06 -2.23 6.82
C GLY A 589 -9.50 -3.51 6.23
N TRP A 590 -8.18 -3.64 6.11
CA TRP A 590 -7.56 -4.87 5.62
C TRP A 590 -7.68 -5.99 6.65
N GLY A 591 -7.47 -5.66 7.94
CA GLY A 591 -7.70 -6.61 9.03
C GLY A 591 -9.14 -7.18 9.03
N LEU A 592 -10.14 -6.34 8.79
CA LEU A 592 -11.54 -6.75 8.61
C LEU A 592 -11.74 -7.63 7.37
N ALA A 593 -11.08 -7.31 6.25
CA ALA A 593 -11.12 -8.11 5.02
C ALA A 593 -10.50 -9.50 5.21
N VAL A 594 -9.40 -9.60 5.97
CA VAL A 594 -8.77 -10.88 6.34
C VAL A 594 -9.65 -11.64 7.34
N ALA A 595 -10.29 -10.95 8.28
CA ALA A 595 -11.23 -11.57 9.21
C ALA A 595 -12.46 -12.16 8.50
N GLU A 596 -12.97 -11.54 7.43
CA GLU A 596 -14.00 -12.12 6.58
C GLU A 596 -13.53 -13.45 5.93
N ALA A 597 -12.28 -13.50 5.46
CA ALA A 597 -11.68 -14.74 4.94
C ALA A 597 -11.52 -15.81 6.03
N TRP A 598 -11.06 -15.43 7.21
CA TRP A 598 -10.95 -16.33 8.37
C TRP A 598 -12.31 -16.93 8.74
N LEU A 599 -13.35 -16.10 8.84
CA LEU A 599 -14.69 -16.50 9.23
C LEU A 599 -15.37 -17.38 8.18
N ASP A 600 -15.22 -17.08 6.89
CA ASP A 600 -15.75 -17.95 5.83
C ASP A 600 -15.03 -19.30 5.80
N GLY A 601 -13.73 -19.31 6.12
CA GLY A 601 -12.84 -20.43 5.89
C GLY A 601 -12.45 -20.47 4.41
N PRO A 602 -11.20 -20.10 4.05
CA PRO A 602 -10.71 -20.01 2.68
C PRO A 602 -11.22 -21.14 1.77
N ARG A 603 -11.70 -20.79 0.58
CA ARG A 603 -12.04 -21.79 -0.44
C ARG A 603 -10.76 -22.24 -1.10
N GLU A 604 -10.39 -23.48 -0.87
CA GLU A 604 -9.19 -24.06 -1.43
C GLU A 604 -9.57 -24.75 -2.74
N ILE A 605 -9.24 -24.15 -3.88
CA ILE A 605 -9.68 -24.59 -5.20
C ILE A 605 -8.50 -25.22 -5.95
N ALA A 606 -8.51 -26.55 -6.08
CA ALA A 606 -7.53 -27.28 -6.89
C ALA A 606 -8.13 -27.62 -8.26
N VAL A 607 -7.47 -27.22 -9.34
CA VAL A 607 -7.81 -27.63 -10.72
C VAL A 607 -6.74 -28.61 -11.21
N VAL A 608 -7.15 -29.83 -11.52
CA VAL A 608 -6.23 -30.88 -11.94
C VAL A 608 -6.45 -31.23 -13.41
N GLY A 609 -5.40 -31.17 -14.20
CA GLY A 609 -5.40 -31.50 -15.62
C GLY A 609 -4.18 -30.92 -16.34
N PRO A 610 -3.89 -31.35 -17.59
CA PRO A 610 -2.84 -30.73 -18.38
C PRO A 610 -3.11 -29.22 -18.53
N TYR A 611 -2.08 -28.39 -18.32
CA TYR A 611 -2.23 -26.94 -18.20
C TYR A 611 -2.86 -26.30 -19.46
N ASP A 612 -2.48 -26.79 -20.64
CA ASP A 612 -2.95 -26.29 -21.95
C ASP A 612 -4.29 -26.86 -22.39
N ASP A 613 -4.82 -27.87 -21.69
CA ASP A 613 -6.11 -28.49 -22.02
C ASP A 613 -7.24 -27.44 -21.93
N PRO A 614 -8.11 -27.32 -22.94
CA PRO A 614 -9.20 -26.35 -22.93
C PRO A 614 -10.15 -26.48 -21.73
N ALA A 615 -10.40 -27.68 -21.22
CA ALA A 615 -11.25 -27.89 -20.05
C ALA A 615 -10.53 -27.46 -18.76
N THR A 616 -9.22 -27.72 -18.62
CA THR A 616 -8.42 -27.17 -17.51
C THR A 616 -8.46 -25.65 -17.52
N ARG A 617 -8.25 -25.01 -18.68
CA ARG A 617 -8.31 -23.54 -18.82
C ARG A 617 -9.68 -22.97 -18.47
N ALA A 618 -10.76 -23.62 -18.87
CA ALA A 618 -12.12 -23.21 -18.52
C ALA A 618 -12.36 -23.28 -17.00
N LEU A 619 -11.97 -24.39 -16.36
CA LEU A 619 -12.09 -24.54 -14.90
C LEU A 619 -11.22 -23.53 -14.14
N ARG A 620 -9.97 -23.31 -14.58
CA ARG A 620 -9.07 -22.30 -14.01
C ARG A 620 -9.66 -20.89 -14.11
N ARG A 621 -10.22 -20.51 -15.27
CA ARG A 621 -10.87 -19.19 -15.43
C ARG A 621 -12.01 -19.02 -14.43
N VAL A 622 -12.86 -20.03 -14.27
CA VAL A 622 -13.94 -19.98 -13.27
C VAL A 622 -13.40 -19.94 -11.84
N ALA A 623 -12.35 -20.70 -11.53
CA ALA A 623 -11.71 -20.69 -10.22
C ALA A 623 -11.19 -19.29 -9.83
N LEU A 624 -10.52 -18.59 -10.76
CA LEU A 624 -10.05 -17.21 -10.55
C LEU A 624 -11.19 -16.20 -10.38
N MET A 625 -12.38 -16.50 -10.91
CA MET A 625 -13.60 -15.69 -10.76
C MET A 625 -14.29 -15.87 -9.38
N ALA A 626 -13.74 -16.67 -8.47
CA ALA A 626 -14.28 -16.83 -7.12
C ALA A 626 -14.42 -15.49 -6.39
N THR A 627 -15.58 -15.26 -5.78
CA THR A 627 -15.82 -14.10 -4.90
C THR A 627 -15.71 -14.46 -3.42
N ALA A 628 -15.62 -15.76 -3.10
CA ALA A 628 -15.54 -16.24 -1.74
C ALA A 628 -14.32 -15.64 -1.00
N PRO A 629 -14.51 -15.07 0.21
CA PRO A 629 -13.42 -14.46 0.96
C PRO A 629 -12.22 -15.40 1.17
N GLY A 630 -11.03 -14.94 0.79
CA GLY A 630 -9.78 -15.70 0.93
C GLY A 630 -9.69 -16.94 0.05
N ALA A 631 -10.45 -17.03 -1.04
CA ALA A 631 -10.30 -18.14 -1.99
C ALA A 631 -8.87 -18.22 -2.54
N VAL A 632 -8.34 -19.44 -2.61
CA VAL A 632 -7.02 -19.75 -3.17
C VAL A 632 -7.17 -20.72 -4.33
N VAL A 633 -6.34 -20.58 -5.36
CA VAL A 633 -6.43 -21.36 -6.61
C VAL A 633 -5.07 -22.00 -6.91
N ALA A 634 -5.05 -23.31 -7.06
CA ALA A 634 -3.87 -24.05 -7.52
C ALA A 634 -4.23 -24.87 -8.75
N VAL A 635 -3.36 -24.85 -9.76
CA VAL A 635 -3.51 -25.70 -10.95
C VAL A 635 -2.31 -26.64 -11.03
N GLY A 636 -2.55 -27.92 -11.28
CA GLY A 636 -1.48 -28.88 -11.40
C GLY A 636 -1.86 -30.11 -12.21
N GLU A 637 -0.87 -30.89 -12.57
CA GLU A 637 -1.08 -32.18 -13.23
C GLU A 637 -1.33 -33.28 -12.21
N ALA A 638 -2.11 -34.30 -12.58
CA ALA A 638 -2.39 -35.42 -11.69
C ALA A 638 -1.09 -36.20 -11.44
N THR A 639 -0.65 -36.28 -10.18
CA THR A 639 0.47 -37.14 -9.81
C THR A 639 0.07 -38.61 -9.89
N GLU A 640 0.91 -39.46 -10.50
CA GLU A 640 0.62 -40.87 -10.79
C GLU A 640 0.36 -41.77 -9.55
N THR A 641 0.52 -41.29 -8.32
CA THR A 641 0.41 -42.12 -7.11
C THR A 641 -1.02 -42.34 -6.62
N GLY A 642 -1.92 -42.73 -7.52
CA GLY A 642 -3.20 -43.35 -7.16
C GLY A 642 -3.02 -44.74 -6.54
N LEU A 643 -2.21 -44.88 -5.48
CA LEU A 643 -1.97 -46.14 -4.80
C LEU A 643 -2.98 -46.38 -3.66
N PRO A 644 -3.43 -47.64 -3.46
CA PRO A 644 -4.48 -47.96 -2.49
C PRO A 644 -4.06 -47.72 -1.03
N VAL A 645 -5.08 -47.40 -0.23
CA VAL A 645 -5.08 -47.14 1.21
C VAL A 645 -4.55 -48.34 2.01
N GLU A 646 -3.22 -48.47 2.14
CA GLU A 646 -2.59 -49.32 3.17
C GLU A 646 -1.15 -48.87 3.56
N SER A 647 -0.48 -48.00 2.79
CA SER A 647 0.85 -47.44 3.11
C SER A 647 0.86 -46.02 3.71
N ALA A 648 -0.26 -45.30 3.68
CA ALA A 648 -0.37 -43.90 4.10
C ALA A 648 -0.02 -43.63 5.59
N ALA A 649 -0.15 -44.63 6.47
CA ALA A 649 0.24 -44.49 7.87
C ALA A 649 1.76 -44.48 8.09
N LYS A 650 2.54 -44.96 7.11
CA LYS A 650 4.00 -45.05 7.21
C LYS A 650 4.68 -43.85 6.58
N GLU A 651 4.15 -43.37 5.45
CA GLU A 651 4.64 -42.15 4.78
C GLU A 651 4.24 -40.87 5.54
N ALA A 652 3.09 -40.84 6.22
CA ALA A 652 2.73 -39.72 7.11
C ALA A 652 3.65 -39.60 8.34
N ALA A 653 4.24 -40.72 8.78
CA ALA A 653 5.22 -40.73 9.86
C ALA A 653 6.62 -40.28 9.37
N GLU A 654 7.00 -40.64 8.15
CA GLU A 654 8.27 -40.24 7.52
C GLU A 654 8.23 -38.77 7.03
N ALA A 655 7.07 -38.23 6.64
CA ALA A 655 6.88 -36.82 6.29
C ALA A 655 6.92 -35.88 7.51
N ALA A 656 6.58 -36.39 8.70
CA ALA A 656 6.77 -35.66 9.96
C ALA A 656 8.25 -35.58 10.37
N GLU A 657 9.11 -36.47 9.86
CA GLU A 657 10.56 -36.48 10.08
C GLU A 657 11.32 -35.66 9.01
N ALA A 658 10.69 -35.32 7.88
CA ALA A 658 11.30 -34.59 6.75
C ALA A 658 11.14 -33.06 6.79
N ALA A 659 10.75 -32.49 7.94
CA ALA A 659 10.51 -31.06 8.12
C ALA A 659 11.78 -30.15 8.02
N GLU A 660 12.96 -30.70 7.75
CA GLU A 660 14.22 -29.94 7.55
C GLU A 660 14.64 -29.77 6.07
N ALA A 661 13.80 -30.18 5.10
CA ALA A 661 14.02 -29.85 3.68
C ALA A 661 12.70 -29.43 3.05
N GLY A 662 12.69 -28.25 2.40
CA GLY A 662 11.53 -27.68 1.72
C GLY A 662 10.81 -28.65 0.75
N PRO A 663 9.59 -28.32 0.31
CA PRO A 663 8.70 -29.31 -0.29
C PRO A 663 9.20 -29.77 -1.67
N ALA A 664 9.92 -30.90 -1.70
CA ALA A 664 10.14 -31.68 -2.91
C ALA A 664 8.87 -32.50 -3.22
N GLY A 665 7.80 -31.83 -3.67
CA GLY A 665 6.54 -32.46 -4.04
C GLY A 665 5.44 -31.44 -4.33
N PRO A 666 4.33 -31.84 -4.98
CA PRO A 666 3.24 -30.93 -5.31
C PRO A 666 2.71 -30.23 -4.06
N VAL A 667 2.28 -28.98 -4.22
CA VAL A 667 1.63 -28.17 -3.19
C VAL A 667 0.52 -28.98 -2.52
N ALA A 668 0.40 -28.87 -1.20
CA ALA A 668 -0.49 -29.72 -0.41
C ALA A 668 -1.94 -29.75 -0.95
N LEU A 669 -2.42 -28.61 -1.46
CA LEU A 669 -3.74 -28.49 -2.07
C LEU A 669 -3.97 -29.41 -3.29
N LEU A 670 -2.91 -29.73 -4.05
CA LEU A 670 -2.96 -30.60 -5.23
C LEU A 670 -2.76 -32.09 -4.90
N ARG A 671 -2.32 -32.43 -3.69
CA ARG A 671 -2.03 -33.83 -3.30
C ARG A 671 -3.29 -34.69 -3.30
N ASP A 672 -3.18 -35.91 -3.82
CA ASP A 672 -4.26 -36.90 -3.88
C ASP A 672 -5.54 -36.39 -4.58
N ARG A 673 -5.38 -35.56 -5.62
CA ARG A 673 -6.46 -35.04 -6.46
C ARG A 673 -6.38 -35.69 -7.86
N PRO A 674 -7.04 -36.84 -8.11
CA PRO A 674 -6.97 -37.49 -9.42
C PRO A 674 -7.84 -36.80 -10.49
N LEU A 675 -7.65 -37.18 -11.76
CA LEU A 675 -8.60 -36.80 -12.82
C LEU A 675 -9.97 -37.46 -12.60
N GLN A 676 -11.06 -36.78 -12.96
CA GLN A 676 -12.41 -37.35 -12.88
C GLN A 676 -12.74 -38.11 -14.18
N GLY A 677 -12.70 -39.44 -14.13
CA GLY A 677 -12.94 -40.27 -15.32
C GLY A 677 -11.94 -40.03 -16.45
N GLY A 678 -10.69 -39.67 -16.10
CA GLY A 678 -9.63 -39.34 -17.06
C GLY A 678 -9.75 -37.93 -17.67
N ARG A 679 -10.62 -37.07 -17.14
CA ARG A 679 -10.79 -35.67 -17.58
C ARG A 679 -10.38 -34.69 -16.49
N PRO A 680 -10.01 -33.44 -16.86
CA PRO A 680 -9.75 -32.39 -15.88
C PRO A 680 -10.89 -32.21 -14.89
N ALA A 681 -10.53 -31.91 -13.65
CA ALA A 681 -11.49 -31.77 -12.55
C ALA A 681 -11.08 -30.68 -11.58
N ALA A 682 -12.07 -29.98 -11.04
CA ALA A 682 -11.89 -29.01 -9.96
C ALA A 682 -12.38 -29.60 -8.63
N TYR A 683 -11.63 -29.32 -7.57
CA TYR A 683 -11.90 -29.69 -6.19
C TYR A 683 -12.04 -28.43 -5.37
N VAL A 684 -13.19 -28.26 -4.72
CA VAL A 684 -13.44 -27.14 -3.81
C VAL A 684 -13.41 -27.67 -2.39
N CYS A 685 -12.40 -27.25 -1.63
CA CYS A 685 -12.14 -27.73 -0.29
C CYS A 685 -12.23 -26.60 0.74
N ARG A 686 -12.40 -26.99 2.00
CA ARG A 686 -12.24 -26.15 3.18
C ARG A 686 -11.52 -26.98 4.22
N HIS A 687 -10.42 -26.46 4.75
CA HIS A 687 -9.57 -27.20 5.68
C HIS A 687 -9.16 -28.56 5.11
N PHE A 688 -8.83 -28.57 3.81
CA PHE A 688 -8.43 -29.75 3.04
C PHE A 688 -9.52 -30.84 2.91
N VAL A 689 -10.76 -30.54 3.32
CA VAL A 689 -11.92 -31.41 3.13
C VAL A 689 -12.73 -30.94 1.93
N CYS A 690 -12.78 -31.76 0.89
CA CYS A 690 -13.34 -31.38 -0.40
C CYS A 690 -14.80 -31.83 -0.58
N ARG A 691 -15.54 -31.04 -1.36
CA ARG A 691 -16.80 -31.49 -1.98
C ARG A 691 -16.50 -32.51 -3.09
N ALA A 692 -17.56 -33.11 -3.64
CA ALA A 692 -17.42 -33.94 -4.83
C ALA A 692 -16.79 -33.13 -5.98
N PRO A 693 -15.75 -33.66 -6.65
CA PRO A 693 -15.08 -32.95 -7.74
C PRO A 693 -16.00 -32.78 -8.95
N THR A 694 -15.74 -31.75 -9.74
CA THR A 694 -16.52 -31.44 -10.94
C THR A 694 -15.62 -31.08 -12.13
N GLY A 695 -15.95 -31.61 -13.31
CA GLY A 695 -15.42 -31.14 -14.58
C GLY A 695 -16.31 -30.11 -15.28
N ASP A 696 -17.40 -29.65 -14.63
CA ASP A 696 -18.36 -28.70 -15.18
C ASP A 696 -18.11 -27.27 -14.63
N PRO A 697 -17.72 -26.29 -15.47
CA PRO A 697 -17.51 -24.91 -15.07
C PRO A 697 -18.71 -24.26 -14.37
N ALA A 698 -19.95 -24.56 -14.80
CA ALA A 698 -21.14 -23.96 -14.19
C ALA A 698 -21.37 -24.51 -12.78
N GLN A 699 -21.11 -25.80 -12.57
CA GLN A 699 -21.15 -26.41 -11.25
C GLN A 699 -20.05 -25.85 -10.34
N LEU A 700 -18.83 -25.66 -10.86
CA LEU A 700 -17.73 -25.04 -10.12
C LEU A 700 -18.11 -23.61 -9.69
N ALA A 701 -18.63 -22.79 -10.60
CA ALA A 701 -19.04 -21.42 -10.31
C ALA A 701 -20.02 -21.33 -9.14
N ALA A 702 -21.05 -22.19 -9.15
CA ALA A 702 -22.02 -22.28 -8.06
C ALA A 702 -21.40 -22.70 -6.71
N GLN A 703 -20.33 -23.49 -6.71
CA GLN A 703 -19.67 -23.93 -5.46
C GLN A 703 -18.84 -22.84 -4.80
N ILE A 704 -18.32 -21.88 -5.58
CA ILE A 704 -17.35 -20.86 -5.16
C ILE A 704 -17.91 -19.42 -5.21
N GLY A 705 -19.18 -19.25 -5.54
CA GLY A 705 -19.83 -17.94 -5.65
C GLY A 705 -19.35 -17.10 -6.84
N ALA A 706 -18.81 -17.72 -7.88
CA ALA A 706 -18.42 -17.03 -9.10
C ALA A 706 -19.67 -16.78 -9.98
N ARG A 707 -19.70 -15.64 -10.68
CA ARG A 707 -20.65 -15.45 -11.78
C ARG A 707 -20.21 -16.21 -13.02
N ASP A 708 -21.14 -16.43 -13.94
CA ASP A 708 -20.84 -17.00 -15.25
C ASP A 708 -19.93 -16.03 -16.04
N PRO A 709 -18.74 -16.46 -16.51
CA PRO A 709 -17.89 -15.64 -17.36
C PRO A 709 -18.48 -15.59 -18.77
N GLU A 710 -19.39 -14.64 -19.04
CA GLU A 710 -19.75 -14.26 -20.42
C GLU A 710 -18.56 -13.64 -21.19
#